data_AF-A0AAJ4N3I7-F1
#
_entry.id   AF-A0AAJ4N3I7-F1
#
_cell.length_a   1.000
_cell.length_b   1.000
_cell.length_c   1.000
_cell.angle_alpha   90.00
_cell.angle_beta   90.00
_cell.angle_gamma   90.00
#
_symmetry.space_group_name_H-M   'P 1'
#
loop_
_entity.id
_entity.type
_entity.pdbx_description
1 polymer ?
#
loop_
_entity_poly.entity_id
_entity_poly.type
_entity_poly.pdbx_seq_one_letter_code
_entity_poly.pdbx_strand_id
1 'polypeptide(L)'
;MGGTKLIELFPLPYAHWYAATLFAEAGYAASQIFERLNIDPARWQRFRERYSQLHYANTSWVTAAFRRDGLPQPEQDRALFQRLTGNDGIGLPVTEPFSMRTELAALRRAVEANPRIGPFANVDWVAHYIGERRFPTIRYIHNGHQVYVDGAPIRDRKGVPLSGVDPFTFRQLGDRWFCDDRHVYGQGETPTKLFWFSARGADPDSFTVLNQRYGVDKAAGYYITNLRLPTEEPGTFGIVSYYYGSGQKPGIRIEESHYAKDSRRVYAYGVAIEGADPASFHSIGDEGRYFADRKHVYWEKSLIPDADRESFVCASEAGQYRAYDSERPYYAGQPQSVSAEFESWSGYFENHPEIADSWWHREKARRAVRASVGNEPVPIGGLYYSDGRRILVRPQRPQEAEWVSLDHFDHGSFRHIVDVFGQDRHGLRYFLPGLEHYGMEPIKKADPASFEKLDGPWFKDKQQAYYIDSTAPLPELAVVKIDMASFEVLGGAYARDAKGLIVEGVRKRGIDNPAAVESLGYSFARMGDTLLYRGKPISRPGKLNPATARGVNDQLLIDANGEMLFGGSYRKKIPGIDPAILHFLNRVFAVDARHVYAMTDTGLLLIEDIEPGEVELAGLYAIRVGDTQLHVSGGIVRRLRPENTSG
;
A
#
# COMPACT_ATOMS: atom_id res chain seq x y z
N MET A 1 -55.02 -18.11 -9.52
CA MET A 1 -53.77 -17.63 -10.16
C MET A 1 -52.55 -17.61 -9.22
N GLY A 2 -52.68 -17.52 -7.89
CA GLY A 2 -51.53 -17.48 -6.96
C GLY A 2 -50.75 -18.79 -6.78
N GLY A 3 -51.41 -19.95 -6.75
CA GLY A 3 -50.76 -21.24 -6.46
C GLY A 3 -49.71 -21.68 -7.48
N THR A 4 -49.99 -21.52 -8.78
CA THR A 4 -49.07 -21.90 -9.88
C THR A 4 -47.77 -21.08 -9.85
N LYS A 5 -47.87 -19.79 -9.52
CA LYS A 5 -46.74 -18.86 -9.42
C LYS A 5 -45.85 -19.18 -8.19
N LEU A 6 -46.44 -19.56 -7.07
CA LEU A 6 -45.68 -20.00 -5.89
C LEU A 6 -44.94 -21.32 -6.13
N ILE A 7 -45.52 -22.26 -6.89
CA ILE A 7 -44.85 -23.52 -7.26
C ILE A 7 -43.65 -23.25 -8.17
N GLU A 8 -43.79 -22.32 -9.12
CA GLU A 8 -42.70 -21.95 -10.02
C GLU A 8 -41.54 -21.28 -9.26
N LEU A 9 -41.83 -20.39 -8.31
CA LEU A 9 -40.82 -19.65 -7.55
C LEU A 9 -40.23 -20.43 -6.37
N PHE A 10 -41.02 -21.31 -5.77
CA PHE A 10 -40.64 -22.16 -4.64
C PHE A 10 -41.03 -23.63 -4.95
N PRO A 11 -40.25 -24.32 -5.80
CA PRO A 11 -40.57 -25.69 -6.23
C PRO A 11 -40.35 -26.75 -5.15
N LEU A 12 -39.62 -26.43 -4.09
CA LEU A 12 -39.30 -27.35 -2.99
C LEU A 12 -39.86 -26.87 -1.65
N PRO A 13 -40.16 -27.79 -0.72
CA PRO A 13 -40.20 -27.45 0.69
C PRO A 13 -38.88 -26.81 1.12
N TYR A 14 -38.96 -25.80 1.99
CA TYR A 14 -37.80 -25.05 2.47
C TYR A 14 -36.78 -25.97 3.14
N ALA A 15 -37.24 -26.93 3.94
CA ALA A 15 -36.38 -27.89 4.63
C ALA A 15 -35.53 -28.74 3.66
N HIS A 16 -36.13 -29.20 2.55
CA HIS A 16 -35.42 -29.98 1.54
C HIS A 16 -34.37 -29.14 0.81
N TRP A 17 -34.69 -27.89 0.46
CA TRP A 17 -33.73 -26.96 -0.12
C TRP A 17 -32.56 -26.66 0.83
N TYR A 18 -32.86 -26.47 2.12
CA TYR A 18 -31.84 -26.16 3.11
C TYR A 18 -30.94 -27.37 3.39
N ALA A 19 -31.50 -28.57 3.52
CA ALA A 19 -30.74 -29.82 3.64
C ALA A 19 -29.79 -30.03 2.45
N ALA A 20 -30.26 -29.81 1.23
CA ALA A 20 -29.44 -29.84 0.03
C ALA A 20 -28.29 -28.82 0.06
N THR A 21 -28.54 -27.63 0.61
CA THR A 21 -27.50 -26.60 0.80
C THR A 21 -26.44 -27.07 1.79
N LEU A 22 -26.82 -27.68 2.91
CA LEU A 22 -25.88 -28.24 3.89
C LEU A 22 -25.01 -29.35 3.29
N PHE A 23 -25.60 -30.27 2.50
CA PHE A 23 -24.82 -31.31 1.80
C PHE A 23 -23.88 -30.72 0.74
N ALA A 24 -24.33 -29.73 -0.04
CA ALA A 24 -23.46 -29.05 -0.99
C ALA A 24 -22.28 -28.34 -0.28
N GLU A 25 -22.55 -27.70 0.85
CA GLU A 25 -21.54 -27.03 1.67
C GLU A 25 -20.61 -28.02 2.39
N ALA A 26 -21.06 -29.25 2.67
CA ALA A 26 -20.24 -30.37 3.15
C ALA A 26 -19.43 -31.07 2.04
N GLY A 27 -19.48 -30.56 0.80
CA GLY A 27 -18.67 -31.02 -0.33
C GLY A 27 -19.27 -32.16 -1.16
N TYR A 28 -20.55 -32.52 -0.97
CA TYR A 28 -21.19 -33.53 -1.82
C TYR A 28 -21.47 -32.99 -3.24
N ALA A 29 -21.40 -33.89 -4.22
CA ALA A 29 -21.49 -33.51 -5.64
C ALA A 29 -22.87 -32.96 -5.99
N ALA A 30 -22.90 -31.77 -6.60
CA ALA A 30 -24.14 -31.09 -6.97
C ALA A 30 -25.04 -31.97 -7.88
N SER A 31 -24.46 -32.77 -8.78
CA SER A 31 -25.21 -33.70 -9.63
C SER A 31 -26.04 -34.70 -8.83
N GLN A 32 -25.48 -35.29 -7.77
CA GLN A 32 -26.16 -36.27 -6.92
C GLN A 32 -27.27 -35.64 -6.07
N ILE A 33 -27.08 -34.38 -5.68
CA ILE A 33 -28.07 -33.58 -4.94
C ILE A 33 -29.25 -33.25 -5.87
N PHE A 34 -28.96 -32.78 -7.07
CA PHE A 34 -29.96 -32.37 -8.05
C PHE A 34 -30.79 -33.52 -8.61
N GLU A 35 -30.18 -34.69 -8.82
CA GLU A 35 -30.87 -35.92 -9.17
C GLU A 35 -31.95 -36.29 -8.13
N ARG A 36 -31.61 -36.23 -6.84
CA ARG A 36 -32.55 -36.52 -5.74
C ARG A 36 -33.67 -35.51 -5.61
N LEU A 37 -33.38 -34.24 -5.88
CA LEU A 37 -34.38 -33.17 -5.86
C LEU A 37 -35.23 -33.12 -7.14
N ASN A 38 -34.86 -33.87 -8.18
CA ASN A 38 -35.45 -33.79 -9.52
C ASN A 38 -35.46 -32.35 -10.06
N ILE A 39 -34.34 -31.64 -9.92
CA ILE A 39 -34.18 -30.23 -10.35
C ILE A 39 -32.99 -30.09 -11.29
N ASP A 40 -33.15 -29.28 -12.32
CA ASP A 40 -32.08 -28.89 -13.24
C ASP A 40 -31.10 -27.87 -12.61
N PRO A 41 -29.77 -28.04 -12.74
CA PRO A 41 -28.77 -27.09 -12.25
C PRO A 41 -29.02 -25.61 -12.57
N ALA A 42 -29.50 -25.28 -13.78
CA ALA A 42 -29.73 -23.89 -14.16
C ALA A 42 -30.88 -23.25 -13.37
N ARG A 43 -31.87 -24.06 -12.95
CA ARG A 43 -32.96 -23.63 -12.09
C ARG A 43 -32.54 -23.45 -10.63
N TRP A 44 -31.61 -24.26 -10.13
CA TRP A 44 -31.13 -24.19 -8.73
C TRP A 44 -30.63 -22.79 -8.34
N GLN A 45 -29.81 -22.16 -9.19
CA GLN A 45 -29.26 -20.83 -8.90
C GLN A 45 -30.34 -19.76 -8.74
N ARG A 46 -31.36 -19.77 -9.61
CA ARG A 46 -32.49 -18.82 -9.55
C ARG A 46 -33.28 -18.95 -8.26
N PHE A 47 -33.44 -20.16 -7.74
CA PHE A 47 -34.18 -20.39 -6.49
C PHE A 47 -33.32 -20.11 -5.26
N ARG A 48 -32.02 -20.45 -5.28
CA ARG A 48 -31.10 -20.24 -4.14
C ARG A 48 -31.19 -18.82 -3.59
N GLU A 49 -31.20 -17.82 -4.47
CA GLU A 49 -31.36 -16.41 -4.06
C GLU A 49 -32.71 -16.15 -3.37
N ARG A 50 -33.80 -16.65 -3.95
CA ARG A 50 -35.16 -16.47 -3.41
C ARG A 50 -35.36 -17.12 -2.04
N TYR A 51 -34.92 -18.37 -1.87
CA TYR A 51 -34.96 -19.02 -0.56
C TYR A 51 -34.08 -18.30 0.46
N SER A 52 -32.92 -17.79 0.06
CA SER A 52 -32.01 -17.03 0.94
C SER A 52 -32.62 -15.68 1.38
N GLN A 53 -33.39 -15.00 0.53
CA GLN A 53 -34.11 -13.77 0.88
C GLN A 53 -35.05 -13.98 2.08
N LEU A 54 -35.65 -15.16 2.21
CA LEU A 54 -36.55 -15.49 3.32
C LEU A 54 -35.85 -15.54 4.69
N HIS A 55 -34.52 -15.62 4.74
CA HIS A 55 -33.77 -15.48 6.00
C HIS A 55 -33.94 -14.07 6.60
N TYR A 56 -34.30 -13.11 5.75
CA TYR A 56 -34.52 -11.70 6.07
C TYR A 56 -35.97 -11.28 5.79
N ALA A 57 -36.93 -12.22 5.89
CA ALA A 57 -38.34 -12.03 5.57
C ALA A 57 -38.99 -10.78 6.21
N ASN A 58 -38.51 -10.37 7.39
CA ASN A 58 -39.00 -9.20 8.12
C ASN A 58 -38.38 -7.85 7.70
N THR A 59 -37.53 -7.83 6.67
CA THR A 59 -36.83 -6.61 6.23
C THR A 59 -37.52 -5.93 5.06
N SER A 60 -37.40 -4.60 4.99
CA SER A 60 -38.07 -3.78 3.97
C SER A 60 -37.60 -4.09 2.55
N TRP A 61 -36.33 -4.44 2.37
CA TRP A 61 -35.76 -4.75 1.04
C TRP A 61 -36.30 -6.07 0.48
N VAL A 62 -36.50 -7.09 1.32
CA VAL A 62 -37.14 -8.35 0.92
C VAL A 62 -38.61 -8.10 0.57
N THR A 63 -39.32 -7.34 1.41
CA THR A 63 -40.70 -6.91 1.12
C THR A 63 -40.81 -6.19 -0.22
N ALA A 64 -39.87 -5.30 -0.54
CA ALA A 64 -39.83 -4.61 -1.83
C ALA A 64 -39.51 -5.55 -3.01
N ALA A 65 -38.66 -6.57 -2.81
CA ALA A 65 -38.39 -7.60 -3.82
C ALA A 65 -39.65 -8.40 -4.13
N PHE A 66 -40.35 -8.91 -3.11
CA PHE A 66 -41.59 -9.68 -3.28
C PHE A 66 -42.70 -8.86 -3.92
N ARG A 67 -42.84 -7.58 -3.53
CA ARG A 67 -43.82 -6.66 -4.15
C ARG A 67 -43.55 -6.44 -5.64
N ARG A 68 -42.28 -6.32 -6.06
CA ARG A 68 -41.91 -6.18 -7.49
C ARG A 68 -42.32 -7.41 -8.30
N ASP A 69 -42.30 -8.57 -7.68
CA ASP A 69 -42.78 -9.81 -8.29
C ASP A 69 -44.31 -9.99 -8.14
N GLY A 70 -45.04 -9.01 -7.60
CA GLY A 70 -46.48 -9.08 -7.37
C GLY A 70 -46.88 -10.14 -6.34
N LEU A 71 -46.02 -10.43 -5.37
CA LEU A 71 -46.28 -11.32 -4.24
C LEU A 71 -46.63 -10.52 -2.96
N PRO A 72 -47.41 -11.11 -2.02
CA PRO A 72 -47.60 -10.53 -0.70
C PRO A 72 -46.30 -10.42 0.08
N GLN A 73 -46.33 -9.63 1.16
CA GLN A 73 -45.17 -9.52 2.05
C GLN A 73 -44.96 -10.87 2.76
N PRO A 74 -43.73 -11.40 2.85
CA PRO A 74 -43.47 -12.70 3.47
C PRO A 74 -44.08 -12.88 4.87
N GLU A 75 -43.96 -11.88 5.75
CA GLU A 75 -44.50 -11.92 7.11
C GLU A 75 -46.05 -12.02 7.17
N GLN A 76 -46.74 -11.73 6.07
CA GLN A 76 -48.20 -11.78 5.95
C GLN A 76 -48.67 -12.94 5.06
N ASP A 77 -47.77 -13.66 4.39
CA ASP A 77 -48.11 -14.67 3.39
C ASP A 77 -48.20 -16.08 3.98
N ARG A 78 -49.38 -16.42 4.54
CA ARG A 78 -49.66 -17.76 5.06
C ARG A 78 -49.68 -18.83 3.98
N ALA A 79 -50.06 -18.50 2.74
CA ALA A 79 -50.09 -19.46 1.64
C ALA A 79 -48.67 -19.86 1.21
N LEU A 80 -47.76 -18.88 1.13
CA LEU A 80 -46.33 -19.16 0.95
C LEU A 80 -45.78 -19.99 2.10
N PHE A 81 -46.10 -19.66 3.35
CA PHE A 81 -45.63 -20.44 4.49
C PHE A 81 -46.08 -21.90 4.44
N GLN A 82 -47.36 -22.14 4.15
CA GLN A 82 -47.90 -23.50 3.93
C GLN A 82 -47.19 -24.22 2.79
N ARG A 83 -46.85 -23.51 1.70
CA ARG A 83 -46.09 -24.08 0.59
C ARG A 83 -44.66 -24.49 1.00
N LEU A 84 -43.99 -23.66 1.79
CA LEU A 84 -42.61 -23.87 2.23
C LEU A 84 -42.49 -25.02 3.24
N THR A 85 -43.51 -25.24 4.07
CA THR A 85 -43.52 -26.25 5.15
C THR A 85 -44.33 -27.51 4.79
N GLY A 86 -45.13 -27.46 3.73
CA GLY A 86 -45.92 -28.60 3.29
C GLY A 86 -45.06 -29.80 2.92
N ASN A 87 -45.33 -30.95 3.53
CA ASN A 87 -44.61 -32.22 3.33
C ASN A 87 -43.09 -32.11 3.55
N ASP A 88 -42.66 -31.26 4.50
CA ASP A 88 -41.25 -31.11 4.86
C ASP A 88 -40.68 -32.29 5.68
N GLY A 89 -41.56 -33.14 6.21
CA GLY A 89 -41.20 -34.30 7.03
C GLY A 89 -40.76 -33.96 8.46
N ILE A 90 -40.89 -32.70 8.89
CA ILE A 90 -40.50 -32.22 10.22
C ILE A 90 -41.73 -31.84 11.06
N GLY A 91 -42.68 -31.11 10.48
CA GLY A 91 -43.97 -30.80 11.14
C GLY A 91 -43.86 -29.97 12.42
N LEU A 92 -43.03 -28.91 12.43
CA LEU A 92 -42.93 -28.01 13.58
C LEU A 92 -44.24 -27.25 13.84
N PRO A 93 -44.65 -27.06 15.11
CA PRO A 93 -45.81 -26.25 15.45
C PRO A 93 -45.53 -24.77 15.17
N VAL A 94 -46.54 -24.06 14.66
CA VAL A 94 -46.47 -22.61 14.40
C VAL A 94 -46.75 -21.85 15.70
N THR A 95 -45.89 -20.90 16.02
CA THR A 95 -46.05 -20.04 17.21
C THR A 95 -46.83 -18.77 16.87
N GLU A 96 -47.64 -18.29 17.82
CA GLU A 96 -48.33 -17.01 17.72
C GLU A 96 -47.69 -15.96 18.65
N PRO A 97 -47.50 -14.71 18.18
CA PRO A 97 -47.84 -14.21 16.85
C PRO A 97 -46.88 -14.76 15.77
N PHE A 98 -47.43 -15.19 14.64
CA PHE A 98 -46.62 -15.69 13.52
C PHE A 98 -45.55 -14.70 13.07
N SER A 99 -44.36 -15.23 12.81
CA SER A 99 -43.35 -14.55 12.00
C SER A 99 -42.67 -15.53 11.05
N MET A 100 -42.71 -15.24 9.74
CA MET A 100 -42.10 -16.11 8.73
C MET A 100 -40.60 -16.27 9.00
N ARG A 101 -39.88 -15.20 9.37
CA ARG A 101 -38.47 -15.28 9.72
C ARG A 101 -38.21 -16.21 10.90
N THR A 102 -39.01 -16.11 11.97
CA THR A 102 -38.83 -16.91 13.20
C THR A 102 -39.15 -18.38 12.95
N GLU A 103 -40.25 -18.66 12.26
CA GLU A 103 -40.67 -20.03 11.93
C GLU A 103 -39.65 -20.72 11.00
N LEU A 104 -39.19 -20.04 9.95
CA LEU A 104 -38.14 -20.60 9.07
C LEU A 104 -36.79 -20.72 9.79
N ALA A 105 -36.50 -19.87 10.79
CA ALA A 105 -35.30 -20.04 11.62
C ALA A 105 -35.39 -21.28 12.53
N ALA A 106 -36.56 -21.60 13.07
CA ALA A 106 -36.79 -22.84 13.80
C ALA A 106 -36.62 -24.06 12.89
N LEU A 107 -37.18 -24.00 11.67
CA LEU A 107 -37.04 -25.05 10.67
C LEU A 107 -35.58 -25.26 10.26
N ARG A 108 -34.80 -24.18 10.02
CA ARG A 108 -33.36 -24.28 9.75
C ARG A 108 -32.61 -25.03 10.85
N ARG A 109 -32.85 -24.68 12.12
CA ARG A 109 -32.20 -25.34 13.26
C ARG A 109 -32.55 -26.83 13.34
N ALA A 110 -33.78 -27.22 13.02
CA ALA A 110 -34.18 -28.63 12.97
C ALA A 110 -33.42 -29.39 11.86
N VAL A 111 -33.28 -28.78 10.68
CA VAL A 111 -32.53 -29.36 9.55
C VAL A 111 -31.02 -29.41 9.83
N GLU A 112 -30.45 -28.39 10.49
CA GLU A 112 -29.05 -28.38 10.93
C GLU A 112 -28.74 -29.53 11.91
N ALA A 113 -29.69 -29.85 12.79
CA ALA A 113 -29.56 -30.97 13.73
C ALA A 113 -29.64 -32.34 13.04
N ASN A 114 -30.46 -32.46 11.98
CA ASN A 114 -30.54 -33.68 11.17
C ASN A 114 -30.96 -33.37 9.72
N PRO A 115 -30.01 -33.26 8.76
CA PRO A 115 -30.33 -32.93 7.37
C PRO A 115 -30.84 -34.12 6.55
N ARG A 116 -30.82 -35.35 7.10
CA ARG A 116 -31.31 -36.56 6.42
C ARG A 116 -32.83 -36.66 6.51
N ILE A 117 -33.49 -35.82 5.72
CA ILE A 117 -34.95 -35.69 5.65
C ILE A 117 -35.43 -35.77 4.20
N GLY A 118 -36.69 -36.13 4.00
CA GLY A 118 -37.34 -36.13 2.68
C GLY A 118 -36.51 -36.86 1.61
N PRO A 119 -36.14 -36.21 0.49
CA PRO A 119 -35.29 -36.79 -0.57
C PRO A 119 -33.92 -37.30 -0.12
N PHE A 120 -33.46 -36.88 1.06
CA PHE A 120 -32.18 -37.27 1.65
C PHE A 120 -32.33 -38.21 2.86
N ALA A 121 -33.52 -38.73 3.16
CA ALA A 121 -33.73 -39.57 4.35
C ALA A 121 -32.87 -40.84 4.35
N ASN A 122 -32.58 -41.40 3.17
CA ASN A 122 -31.91 -42.70 3.02
C ASN A 122 -30.45 -42.60 2.54
N VAL A 123 -29.82 -41.42 2.60
CA VAL A 123 -28.39 -41.29 2.26
C VAL A 123 -27.51 -41.56 3.48
N ASP A 124 -26.31 -42.05 3.23
CA ASP A 124 -25.24 -42.22 4.21
C ASP A 124 -24.39 -40.94 4.42
N TRP A 125 -24.82 -39.83 3.81
CA TRP A 125 -24.12 -38.56 3.87
C TRP A 125 -24.17 -37.93 5.26
N VAL A 126 -23.08 -37.27 5.63
CA VAL A 126 -22.93 -36.51 6.88
C VAL A 126 -22.76 -35.04 6.53
N ALA A 127 -23.58 -34.18 7.10
CA ALA A 127 -23.41 -32.73 7.01
C ALA A 127 -23.76 -32.13 8.37
N HIS A 128 -22.80 -32.14 9.28
CA HIS A 128 -22.99 -31.63 10.64
C HIS A 128 -22.59 -30.17 10.70
N TYR A 129 -23.55 -29.32 11.05
CA TYR A 129 -23.35 -27.90 11.26
C TYR A 129 -22.53 -27.63 12.53
N ILE A 130 -21.43 -26.87 12.40
CA ILE A 130 -20.55 -26.53 13.52
C ILE A 130 -20.91 -25.15 14.08
N GLY A 131 -21.08 -24.16 13.20
CA GLY A 131 -21.33 -22.78 13.62
C GLY A 131 -21.10 -21.76 12.52
N GLU A 132 -21.38 -20.49 12.86
CA GLU A 132 -21.22 -19.34 11.96
C GLU A 132 -20.35 -18.26 12.63
N ARG A 133 -19.30 -17.80 11.93
CA ARG A 133 -18.57 -16.57 12.29
C ARG A 133 -19.37 -15.37 11.81
N ARG A 134 -19.53 -14.33 12.65
CA ARG A 134 -20.20 -13.09 12.27
C ARG A 134 -19.29 -12.18 11.44
N PHE A 135 -19.80 -11.77 10.28
CA PHE A 135 -19.31 -10.73 9.36
C PHE A 135 -17.88 -10.92 8.76
N PRO A 136 -17.78 -11.33 7.47
CA PRO A 136 -18.86 -11.91 6.67
C PRO A 136 -19.37 -13.18 7.36
N THR A 137 -20.65 -13.51 7.17
CA THR A 137 -21.20 -14.76 7.72
C THR A 137 -20.53 -15.94 7.03
N ILE A 138 -19.68 -16.66 7.76
CA ILE A 138 -18.97 -17.86 7.27
C ILE A 138 -19.49 -19.05 8.05
N ARG A 139 -20.05 -20.03 7.33
CA ARG A 139 -20.58 -21.25 7.91
C ARG A 139 -19.54 -22.37 7.87
N TYR A 140 -19.40 -23.07 8.98
CA TYR A 140 -18.54 -24.24 9.12
C TYR A 140 -19.41 -25.50 9.24
N ILE A 141 -19.11 -26.50 8.43
CA ILE A 141 -19.79 -27.80 8.40
C ILE A 141 -18.73 -28.89 8.29
N HIS A 142 -18.98 -30.08 8.85
CA HIS A 142 -18.15 -31.24 8.55
C HIS A 142 -18.94 -32.39 7.92
N ASN A 143 -18.25 -33.20 7.11
CA ASN A 143 -18.78 -34.43 6.54
C ASN A 143 -18.33 -35.69 7.29
N GLY A 144 -17.77 -35.53 8.49
CA GLY A 144 -17.24 -36.64 9.31
C GLY A 144 -15.79 -37.00 8.96
N HIS A 145 -15.24 -36.43 7.88
CA HIS A 145 -13.85 -36.60 7.49
C HIS A 145 -13.08 -35.27 7.43
N GLN A 146 -13.72 -34.21 6.95
CA GLN A 146 -13.12 -32.88 6.81
C GLN A 146 -14.09 -31.79 7.25
N VAL A 147 -13.53 -30.64 7.63
CA VAL A 147 -14.25 -29.40 7.89
C VAL A 147 -14.26 -28.56 6.61
N TYR A 148 -15.42 -28.01 6.28
CA TYR A 148 -15.71 -27.26 5.07
C TYR A 148 -16.15 -25.83 5.37
N VAL A 149 -15.81 -24.95 4.43
CA VAL A 149 -16.32 -23.59 4.29
C VAL A 149 -16.61 -23.36 2.81
N ASP A 150 -17.80 -22.82 2.50
CA ASP A 150 -18.24 -22.53 1.12
C ASP A 150 -18.11 -23.72 0.16
N GLY A 151 -18.40 -24.94 0.63
CA GLY A 151 -18.35 -26.16 -0.19
C GLY A 151 -16.94 -26.69 -0.48
N ALA A 152 -15.90 -26.10 0.12
CA ALA A 152 -14.52 -26.55 -0.01
C ALA A 152 -13.93 -26.91 1.37
N PRO A 153 -13.05 -27.93 1.48
CA PRO A 153 -12.33 -28.19 2.71
C PRO A 153 -11.55 -26.95 3.15
N ILE A 154 -11.43 -26.71 4.45
CA ILE A 154 -10.58 -25.65 4.97
C ILE A 154 -9.12 -25.88 4.51
N ARG A 155 -8.49 -24.81 4.03
CA ARG A 155 -7.20 -24.87 3.34
C ARG A 155 -6.17 -23.93 3.95
N ASP A 156 -4.91 -24.30 3.82
CA ASP A 156 -3.80 -23.44 4.21
C ASP A 156 -3.66 -22.26 3.24
N ARG A 157 -2.71 -21.36 3.51
CA ARG A 157 -2.45 -20.20 2.65
C ARG A 157 -2.14 -20.59 1.20
N LYS A 158 -1.52 -21.76 0.98
CA LYS A 158 -1.17 -22.30 -0.35
C LYS A 158 -2.36 -22.97 -1.06
N GLY A 159 -3.49 -23.16 -0.37
CA GLY A 159 -4.69 -23.78 -0.92
C GLY A 159 -4.74 -25.30 -0.75
N VAL A 160 -3.85 -25.86 0.07
CA VAL A 160 -3.82 -27.29 0.41
C VAL A 160 -4.78 -27.55 1.57
N PRO A 161 -5.68 -28.55 1.49
CA PRO A 161 -6.56 -28.90 2.61
C PRO A 161 -5.77 -29.17 3.90
N LEU A 162 -6.24 -28.66 5.05
CA LEU A 162 -5.59 -28.93 6.33
C LEU A 162 -5.71 -30.42 6.66
N SER A 163 -4.58 -31.04 7.00
CA SER A 163 -4.50 -32.43 7.47
C SER A 163 -4.53 -32.49 9.00
N GLY A 164 -5.08 -33.56 9.56
CA GLY A 164 -5.04 -33.83 11.01
C GLY A 164 -6.03 -33.01 11.84
N VAL A 165 -6.98 -32.33 11.18
CA VAL A 165 -8.14 -31.71 11.82
C VAL A 165 -9.10 -32.82 12.23
N ASP A 166 -9.50 -32.87 13.49
CA ASP A 166 -10.58 -33.72 13.94
C ASP A 166 -11.93 -33.00 13.70
N PRO A 167 -12.73 -33.43 12.71
CA PRO A 167 -13.98 -32.76 12.39
C PRO A 167 -15.03 -32.85 13.50
N PHE A 168 -15.00 -33.87 14.36
CA PHE A 168 -16.05 -34.10 15.36
C PHE A 168 -15.91 -33.19 16.58
N THR A 169 -14.69 -32.75 16.87
CA THR A 169 -14.37 -31.89 18.02
C THR A 169 -14.04 -30.46 17.59
N PHE A 170 -14.00 -30.20 16.28
CA PHE A 170 -13.76 -28.87 15.71
C PHE A 170 -14.85 -27.87 16.13
N ARG A 171 -14.45 -26.79 16.78
CA ARG A 171 -15.35 -25.74 17.29
C ARG A 171 -14.69 -24.37 17.28
N GLN A 172 -15.50 -23.33 17.31
CA GLN A 172 -15.01 -21.95 17.43
C GLN A 172 -14.65 -21.66 18.89
N LEU A 173 -13.49 -21.02 19.10
CA LEU A 173 -13.08 -20.49 20.40
C LEU A 173 -13.54 -19.03 20.57
N GLY A 174 -13.44 -18.23 19.51
CA GLY A 174 -13.82 -16.83 19.49
C GLY A 174 -13.23 -16.12 18.28
N ASP A 175 -13.92 -15.13 17.74
CA ASP A 175 -13.50 -14.36 16.56
C ASP A 175 -13.02 -15.25 15.39
N ARG A 176 -11.71 -15.29 15.18
CA ARG A 176 -11.02 -15.96 14.08
C ARG A 176 -10.28 -17.22 14.55
N TRP A 177 -10.51 -17.65 15.78
CA TRP A 177 -9.83 -18.78 16.40
C TRP A 177 -10.78 -19.95 16.60
N PHE A 178 -10.26 -21.15 16.31
CA PHE A 178 -10.95 -22.43 16.37
C PHE A 178 -10.04 -23.44 17.05
N CYS A 179 -10.59 -24.53 17.54
CA CYS A 179 -9.80 -25.68 17.97
C CYS A 179 -10.50 -26.98 17.63
N ASP A 180 -9.73 -28.06 17.62
CA ASP A 180 -10.21 -29.40 17.91
C ASP A 180 -9.58 -29.87 19.23
N ASP A 181 -9.77 -31.13 19.62
CA ASP A 181 -9.21 -31.67 20.87
C ASP A 181 -7.67 -31.68 20.94
N ARG A 182 -6.97 -31.43 19.83
CA ARG A 182 -5.50 -31.56 19.74
C ARG A 182 -4.81 -30.30 19.26
N HIS A 183 -5.50 -29.42 18.56
CA HIS A 183 -4.90 -28.30 17.86
C HIS A 183 -5.76 -27.05 17.97
N VAL A 184 -5.09 -25.90 17.94
CA VAL A 184 -5.70 -24.59 17.76
C VAL A 184 -5.43 -24.09 16.33
N TYR A 185 -6.43 -23.42 15.75
CA TYR A 185 -6.40 -22.91 14.39
C TYR A 185 -6.74 -21.41 14.37
N GLY A 186 -5.99 -20.66 13.57
CA GLY A 186 -6.28 -19.27 13.25
C GLY A 186 -6.74 -19.12 11.81
N GLN A 187 -7.86 -18.44 11.58
CA GLN A 187 -8.38 -18.13 10.25
C GLN A 187 -7.78 -16.82 9.74
N GLY A 188 -7.01 -16.87 8.65
CA GLY A 188 -6.53 -15.72 7.88
C GLY A 188 -7.38 -15.44 6.64
N GLU A 189 -7.32 -14.22 6.12
CA GLU A 189 -8.02 -13.83 4.88
C GLU A 189 -7.22 -12.82 4.06
N THR A 190 -7.37 -12.89 2.74
CA THR A 190 -7.10 -11.81 1.80
C THR A 190 -8.45 -11.29 1.26
N PRO A 191 -8.48 -10.20 0.48
CA PRO A 191 -9.72 -9.74 -0.15
C PRO A 191 -10.43 -10.80 -1.02
N THR A 192 -9.74 -11.87 -1.42
CA THR A 192 -10.25 -12.89 -2.35
C THR A 192 -10.23 -14.32 -1.81
N LYS A 193 -9.66 -14.57 -0.62
CA LYS A 193 -9.43 -15.95 -0.15
C LYS A 193 -9.41 -16.05 1.38
N LEU A 194 -10.11 -17.06 1.90
CA LEU A 194 -9.95 -17.56 3.27
C LEU A 194 -8.88 -18.65 3.35
N PHE A 195 -8.14 -18.69 4.44
CA PHE A 195 -7.17 -19.74 4.75
C PHE A 195 -7.03 -19.92 6.26
N TRP A 196 -6.52 -21.07 6.68
CA TRP A 196 -6.32 -21.40 8.09
C TRP A 196 -4.86 -21.76 8.36
N PHE A 197 -4.40 -21.44 9.55
CA PHE A 197 -3.13 -21.87 10.07
C PHE A 197 -3.34 -22.70 11.33
N SER A 198 -2.55 -23.75 11.51
CA SER A 198 -2.43 -24.40 12.82
C SER A 198 -1.48 -23.58 13.68
N ALA A 199 -1.91 -23.17 14.86
CA ALA A 199 -1.07 -22.54 15.88
C ALA A 199 -0.20 -23.61 16.54
N ARG A 200 1.00 -23.82 16.01
CA ARG A 200 1.84 -24.96 16.41
C ARG A 200 2.29 -24.84 17.86
N GLY A 201 2.06 -25.92 18.61
CA GLY A 201 2.40 -26.00 20.03
C GLY A 201 1.43 -25.27 20.96
N ALA A 202 0.32 -24.74 20.42
CA ALA A 202 -0.76 -24.22 21.22
C ALA A 202 -1.46 -25.36 21.97
N ASP A 203 -1.73 -25.14 23.25
CA ASP A 203 -2.50 -26.04 24.11
C ASP A 203 -4.00 -25.71 24.00
N PRO A 204 -4.82 -26.56 23.34
CA PRO A 204 -6.25 -26.28 23.14
C PRO A 204 -7.03 -26.13 24.45
N ASP A 205 -6.60 -26.80 25.52
CA ASP A 205 -7.31 -26.83 26.80
C ASP A 205 -7.12 -25.52 27.59
N SER A 206 -5.98 -24.84 27.41
CA SER A 206 -5.68 -23.57 28.08
C SER A 206 -5.75 -22.35 27.17
N PHE A 207 -6.11 -22.54 25.89
CA PHE A 207 -6.12 -21.45 24.92
C PHE A 207 -7.26 -20.45 25.18
N THR A 208 -6.89 -19.18 25.34
CA THR A 208 -7.79 -18.04 25.49
C THR A 208 -7.65 -17.12 24.28
N VAL A 209 -8.77 -16.76 23.67
CA VAL A 209 -8.82 -15.75 22.59
C VAL A 209 -8.75 -14.36 23.22
N LEU A 210 -7.76 -13.58 22.81
CA LEU A 210 -7.60 -12.20 23.31
C LEU A 210 -8.25 -11.18 22.37
N ASN A 211 -8.12 -11.39 21.06
CA ASN A 211 -8.83 -10.65 20.02
C ASN A 211 -8.79 -11.39 18.67
N GLN A 212 -9.18 -10.72 17.59
CA GLN A 212 -9.19 -11.29 16.23
C GLN A 212 -7.81 -11.74 15.71
N ARG A 213 -6.71 -11.33 16.36
CA ARG A 213 -5.34 -11.55 15.89
C ARG A 213 -4.44 -12.26 16.88
N TYR A 214 -4.74 -12.19 18.17
CA TYR A 214 -3.95 -12.77 19.23
C TYR A 214 -4.78 -13.72 20.08
N GLY A 215 -4.13 -14.80 20.50
CA GLY A 215 -4.58 -15.66 21.58
C GLY A 215 -3.40 -16.02 22.47
N VAL A 216 -3.66 -16.70 23.57
CA VAL A 216 -2.65 -17.07 24.56
C VAL A 216 -3.01 -18.43 25.15
N ASP A 217 -2.01 -19.25 25.44
CA ASP A 217 -2.17 -20.43 26.29
C ASP A 217 -1.28 -20.30 27.54
N LYS A 218 -1.21 -21.34 28.37
CA LYS A 218 -0.38 -21.33 29.59
C LYS A 218 1.13 -21.13 29.36
N ALA A 219 1.63 -21.20 28.13
CA ALA A 219 3.05 -21.19 27.80
C ALA A 219 3.48 -20.08 26.81
N ALA A 220 2.58 -19.56 25.99
CA ALA A 220 2.90 -18.59 24.95
C ALA A 220 1.70 -17.75 24.51
N GLY A 221 1.99 -16.54 24.02
CA GLY A 221 1.09 -15.81 23.13
C GLY A 221 1.19 -16.37 21.71
N TYR A 222 0.15 -16.13 20.90
CA TYR A 222 0.09 -16.55 19.50
C TYR A 222 -0.47 -15.42 18.66
N TYR A 223 0.15 -15.18 17.52
CA TYR A 223 -0.39 -14.32 16.47
C TYR A 223 -0.97 -15.17 15.33
N ILE A 224 -2.12 -14.75 14.80
CA ILE A 224 -3.01 -15.49 13.88
C ILE A 224 -2.30 -16.09 12.66
N THR A 225 -1.14 -15.59 12.25
CA THR A 225 -0.33 -16.13 11.15
C THR A 225 0.62 -17.26 11.58
N ASN A 226 0.24 -18.06 12.58
CA ASN A 226 1.05 -19.13 13.18
C ASN A 226 2.43 -18.65 13.64
N LEU A 227 2.45 -17.52 14.35
CA LEU A 227 3.65 -17.07 15.03
C LEU A 227 3.45 -17.29 16.53
N ARG A 228 4.25 -18.19 17.09
CA ARG A 228 4.31 -18.44 18.53
C ARG A 228 5.21 -17.39 19.18
N LEU A 229 4.72 -16.77 20.25
CA LEU A 229 5.35 -15.70 21.01
C LEU A 229 5.60 -16.24 22.42
N PRO A 230 6.75 -16.90 22.68
CA PRO A 230 7.05 -17.47 23.99
C PRO A 230 7.00 -16.39 25.06
N THR A 231 6.28 -16.64 26.15
CA THR A 231 6.32 -15.80 27.34
C THR A 231 7.18 -16.49 28.40
N GLU A 232 8.08 -15.74 29.03
CA GLU A 232 8.85 -16.22 30.18
C GLU A 232 8.02 -16.17 31.48
N GLU A 233 6.95 -15.38 31.50
CA GLU A 233 6.05 -15.21 32.63
C GLU A 233 4.60 -15.49 32.20
N PRO A 234 4.14 -16.75 32.35
CA PRO A 234 2.77 -17.13 32.06
C PRO A 234 1.74 -16.18 32.68
N GLY A 235 0.71 -15.82 31.91
CA GLY A 235 -0.38 -14.94 32.37
C GLY A 235 -0.11 -13.44 32.21
N THR A 236 1.08 -13.01 31.79
CA THR A 236 1.38 -11.57 31.56
C THR A 236 1.04 -11.09 30.15
N PHE A 237 0.77 -12.00 29.21
CA PHE A 237 0.52 -11.66 27.82
C PHE A 237 -0.90 -11.10 27.62
N GLY A 238 -1.01 -9.88 27.10
CA GLY A 238 -2.27 -9.16 26.92
C GLY A 238 -2.28 -8.19 25.75
N ILE A 239 -3.46 -7.72 25.37
CA ILE A 239 -3.65 -6.75 24.28
C ILE A 239 -3.30 -5.34 24.76
N VAL A 240 -2.57 -4.59 23.95
CA VAL A 240 -2.48 -3.14 24.12
C VAL A 240 -3.65 -2.52 23.35
N SER A 241 -4.65 -2.03 24.07
CA SER A 241 -5.79 -1.34 23.46
C SER A 241 -5.40 0.03 22.92
N TYR A 242 -6.21 0.58 22.02
CA TYR A 242 -6.11 1.98 21.62
C TYR A 242 -7.47 2.65 21.64
N TYR A 243 -7.52 3.96 21.83
CA TYR A 243 -8.75 4.72 21.65
C TYR A 243 -8.89 5.15 20.18
N TYR A 244 -10.09 5.01 19.62
CA TYR A 244 -10.42 5.52 18.29
C TYR A 244 -11.54 6.56 18.45
N GLY A 245 -11.26 7.83 18.16
CA GLY A 245 -12.15 8.97 18.43
C GLY A 245 -12.99 9.41 17.23
N SER A 246 -12.53 9.13 16.00
CA SER A 246 -13.14 9.64 14.77
C SER A 246 -13.74 8.52 13.89
N GLY A 247 -15.05 8.32 13.94
CA GLY A 247 -15.75 7.35 13.08
C GLY A 247 -17.15 6.98 13.55
N GLN A 248 -17.79 5.99 12.89
CA GLN A 248 -19.16 5.58 13.23
C GLN A 248 -19.33 5.02 14.65
N LYS A 249 -18.24 4.58 15.30
CA LYS A 249 -18.23 4.02 16.65
C LYS A 249 -16.94 4.41 17.39
N PRO A 250 -16.88 5.57 18.06
CA PRO A 250 -15.72 5.91 18.88
C PRO A 250 -15.63 4.99 20.11
N GLY A 251 -14.42 4.80 20.66
CA GLY A 251 -14.20 4.02 21.87
C GLY A 251 -12.88 3.25 21.92
N ILE A 252 -12.68 2.55 23.03
CA ILE A 252 -11.52 1.67 23.25
C ILE A 252 -11.62 0.45 22.35
N ARG A 253 -10.58 0.20 21.57
CA ARG A 253 -10.46 -0.91 20.61
C ARG A 253 -9.49 -1.96 21.14
N ILE A 254 -10.05 -3.11 21.51
CA ILE A 254 -9.30 -4.34 21.89
C ILE A 254 -9.36 -5.34 20.74
N GLU A 255 -10.56 -5.58 20.20
CA GLU A 255 -10.85 -6.58 19.15
C GLU A 255 -10.00 -6.38 17.88
N GLU A 256 -9.74 -5.13 17.51
CA GLU A 256 -9.03 -4.71 16.30
C GLU A 256 -7.58 -4.27 16.56
N SER A 257 -7.06 -4.45 17.78
CA SER A 257 -5.69 -4.06 18.08
C SER A 257 -4.67 -4.96 17.38
N HIS A 258 -3.63 -4.33 16.85
CA HIS A 258 -2.47 -5.00 16.27
C HIS A 258 -1.36 -5.24 17.30
N TYR A 259 -1.56 -4.78 18.54
CA TYR A 259 -0.54 -4.75 19.57
C TYR A 259 -0.87 -5.67 20.72
N ALA A 260 0.16 -6.34 21.21
CA ALA A 260 0.13 -7.13 22.43
C ALA A 260 1.43 -6.89 23.20
N LYS A 261 1.45 -7.23 24.47
CA LYS A 261 2.66 -7.20 25.29
C LYS A 261 2.63 -8.29 26.34
N ASP A 262 3.81 -8.73 26.76
CA ASP A 262 4.01 -9.44 28.01
C ASP A 262 4.81 -8.55 28.98
N SER A 263 5.32 -9.11 30.08
CA SER A 263 6.11 -8.34 31.05
C SER A 263 7.49 -7.88 30.54
N ARG A 264 8.00 -8.46 29.45
CA ARG A 264 9.34 -8.20 28.91
C ARG A 264 9.36 -7.59 27.52
N ARG A 265 8.30 -7.76 26.72
CA ARG A 265 8.27 -7.40 25.29
C ARG A 265 6.93 -6.79 24.88
N VAL A 266 7.03 -5.85 23.94
CA VAL A 266 5.91 -5.33 23.18
C VAL A 266 5.94 -5.93 21.78
N TYR A 267 4.77 -6.26 21.24
CA TYR A 267 4.60 -6.86 19.93
C TYR A 267 3.64 -6.02 19.09
N ALA A 268 4.00 -5.79 17.83
CA ALA A 268 3.12 -5.24 16.81
C ALA A 268 3.08 -6.19 15.60
N TYR A 269 1.87 -6.57 15.16
CA TYR A 269 1.67 -7.53 14.07
C TYR A 269 2.42 -8.86 14.30
N GLY A 270 2.50 -9.30 15.56
CA GLY A 270 3.24 -10.48 15.99
C GLY A 270 4.77 -10.30 16.09
N VAL A 271 5.33 -9.16 15.70
CA VAL A 271 6.78 -8.91 15.73
C VAL A 271 7.13 -8.09 16.97
N ALA A 272 8.17 -8.50 17.70
CA ALA A 272 8.65 -7.74 18.86
C ALA A 272 9.19 -6.37 18.42
N ILE A 273 8.82 -5.31 19.16
CA ILE A 273 9.37 -3.97 19.00
C ILE A 273 10.63 -3.90 19.88
N GLU A 274 11.80 -3.92 19.25
CA GLU A 274 13.07 -3.87 19.98
C GLU A 274 13.21 -2.54 20.74
N GLY A 275 13.60 -2.62 22.01
CA GLY A 275 13.84 -1.45 22.87
C GLY A 275 12.59 -0.81 23.49
N ALA A 276 11.38 -1.24 23.12
CA ALA A 276 10.15 -0.74 23.72
C ALA A 276 10.01 -1.19 25.18
N ASP A 277 9.61 -0.28 26.06
CA ASP A 277 9.34 -0.58 27.47
C ASP A 277 7.89 -1.06 27.68
N PRO A 278 7.65 -2.36 27.93
CA PRO A 278 6.30 -2.91 28.03
C PRO A 278 5.48 -2.32 29.18
N ALA A 279 6.13 -1.93 30.28
CA ALA A 279 5.44 -1.43 31.46
C ALA A 279 4.74 -0.09 31.17
N SER A 280 5.39 0.77 30.40
CA SER A 280 4.88 2.10 30.04
C SER A 280 4.28 2.18 28.63
N PHE A 281 4.35 1.12 27.82
CA PHE A 281 3.81 1.15 26.45
C PHE A 281 2.28 1.28 26.42
N HIS A 282 1.79 2.34 25.76
CA HIS A 282 0.38 2.64 25.57
C HIS A 282 0.13 3.36 24.23
N SER A 283 -1.12 3.33 23.75
CA SER A 283 -1.52 4.14 22.58
C SER A 283 -1.52 5.63 22.93
N ILE A 284 -1.19 6.49 21.97
CA ILE A 284 -1.40 7.94 22.05
C ILE A 284 -2.24 8.42 20.86
N GLY A 285 -3.00 9.49 21.08
CA GLY A 285 -3.98 9.98 20.10
C GLY A 285 -5.22 9.10 19.98
N ASP A 286 -6.02 9.36 18.95
CA ASP A 286 -7.37 8.84 18.77
C ASP A 286 -7.58 8.14 17.41
N GLU A 287 -6.48 7.74 16.76
CA GLU A 287 -6.49 7.07 15.45
C GLU A 287 -5.92 5.65 15.49
N GLY A 288 -5.37 5.22 16.63
CA GLY A 288 -4.86 3.86 16.81
C GLY A 288 -3.61 3.53 16.00
N ARG A 289 -2.75 4.51 15.76
CA ARG A 289 -1.50 4.34 15.00
C ARG A 289 -0.25 4.81 15.73
N TYR A 290 -0.35 5.87 16.52
CA TYR A 290 0.74 6.31 17.38
C TYR A 290 0.69 5.60 18.74
N PHE A 291 1.86 5.17 19.21
CA PHE A 291 2.06 4.57 20.52
C PHE A 291 3.27 5.20 21.16
N ALA A 292 3.40 5.09 22.48
CA ALA A 292 4.56 5.59 23.18
C ALA A 292 4.87 4.74 24.39
N ASP A 293 6.14 4.76 24.79
CA ASP A 293 6.58 4.33 26.11
C ASP A 293 7.14 5.54 26.89
N ARG A 294 7.82 5.30 28.01
CA ARG A 294 8.36 6.38 28.85
C ARG A 294 9.40 7.27 28.14
N LYS A 295 10.06 6.80 27.08
CA LYS A 295 11.17 7.49 26.42
C LYS A 295 10.94 7.76 24.94
N HIS A 296 10.11 6.96 24.29
CA HIS A 296 10.05 6.90 22.84
C HIS A 296 8.62 7.00 22.32
N VAL A 297 8.49 7.52 21.12
CA VAL A 297 7.24 7.54 20.33
C VAL A 297 7.40 6.59 19.15
N TYR A 298 6.32 5.89 18.84
CA TYR A 298 6.26 4.88 17.79
C TYR A 298 5.11 5.18 16.84
N TRP A 299 5.37 4.99 15.56
CA TRP A 299 4.34 4.90 14.52
C TRP A 299 4.26 3.46 14.05
N GLU A 300 3.10 2.84 14.23
CA GLU A 300 2.95 1.40 14.03
C GLU A 300 4.01 0.61 14.86
N LYS A 301 4.84 -0.19 14.18
CA LYS A 301 5.93 -0.94 14.81
C LYS A 301 7.27 -0.19 14.86
N SER A 302 7.33 1.01 14.32
CA SER A 302 8.58 1.73 14.08
C SER A 302 8.78 2.83 15.11
N LEU A 303 9.96 2.88 15.72
CA LEU A 303 10.42 4.02 16.51
C LEU A 303 10.46 5.26 15.62
N ILE A 304 9.96 6.40 16.11
CA ILE A 304 10.16 7.71 15.49
C ILE A 304 11.45 8.31 16.08
N PRO A 305 12.55 8.39 15.30
CA PRO A 305 13.81 8.93 15.81
C PRO A 305 13.65 10.40 16.22
N ASP A 306 14.27 10.77 17.35
CA ASP A 306 14.37 12.15 17.84
C ASP A 306 13.04 12.88 18.07
N ALA A 307 11.91 12.16 18.08
CA ALA A 307 10.66 12.71 18.54
C ALA A 307 10.80 13.11 20.01
N ASP A 308 10.51 14.37 20.32
CA ASP A 308 10.46 14.80 21.71
C ASP A 308 9.22 14.21 22.37
N ARG A 309 9.44 13.12 23.10
CA ARG A 309 8.39 12.37 23.79
C ARG A 309 7.56 13.23 24.76
N GLU A 310 8.14 14.26 25.37
CA GLU A 310 7.43 15.08 26.37
C GLU A 310 6.46 16.06 25.71
N SER A 311 6.82 16.60 24.54
CA SER A 311 6.00 17.56 23.79
C SER A 311 5.21 16.98 22.61
N PHE A 312 5.34 15.67 22.34
CA PHE A 312 4.66 15.03 21.21
C PHE A 312 3.13 15.01 21.38
N VAL A 313 2.42 15.60 20.43
CA VAL A 313 0.96 15.70 20.38
C VAL A 313 0.44 15.09 19.07
N CYS A 314 -0.49 14.15 19.19
CA CYS A 314 -1.29 13.67 18.06
C CYS A 314 -2.40 14.69 17.79
N ALA A 315 -2.44 15.25 16.59
CA ALA A 315 -3.34 16.33 16.20
C ALA A 315 -4.23 15.88 15.04
N SER A 316 -5.06 14.86 15.28
CA SER A 316 -6.00 14.32 14.28
C SER A 316 -7.00 15.37 13.79
N GLU A 317 -7.30 16.38 14.61
CA GLU A 317 -8.09 17.56 14.23
C GLU A 317 -7.43 18.39 13.11
N ALA A 318 -6.09 18.43 13.06
CA ALA A 318 -5.34 19.07 11.97
C ALA A 318 -5.31 18.23 10.69
N GLY A 319 -5.73 16.95 10.76
CA GLY A 319 -5.77 16.00 9.66
C GLY A 319 -5.33 14.59 10.06
N GLN A 320 -5.71 13.60 9.26
CA GLN A 320 -5.44 12.19 9.58
C GLN A 320 -3.93 11.92 9.70
N TYR A 321 -3.53 11.25 10.78
CA TYR A 321 -2.15 10.84 11.10
C TYR A 321 -1.17 12.00 11.34
N ARG A 322 -1.67 13.22 11.49
CA ARG A 322 -0.85 14.38 11.82
C ARG A 322 -0.51 14.40 13.30
N ALA A 323 0.74 14.73 13.58
CA ALA A 323 1.24 14.95 14.91
C ALA A 323 2.31 16.04 14.86
N TYR A 324 2.73 16.55 16.01
CA TYR A 324 3.85 17.46 16.11
C TYR A 324 4.54 17.27 17.46
N ASP A 325 5.80 17.68 17.55
CA ASP A 325 6.45 17.96 18.83
C ASP A 325 6.83 19.44 18.91
N SER A 326 7.53 19.84 19.96
CA SER A 326 7.93 21.24 20.16
C SER A 326 8.76 21.80 19.01
N GLU A 327 9.45 20.99 18.22
CA GLU A 327 10.40 21.39 17.18
C GLU A 327 9.88 21.22 15.75
N ARG A 328 8.98 20.27 15.47
CA ARG A 328 8.53 19.99 14.10
C ARG A 328 7.19 19.24 13.98
N PRO A 329 6.52 19.34 12.82
CA PRO A 329 5.38 18.50 12.47
C PRO A 329 5.80 17.11 11.98
N TYR A 330 4.88 16.15 12.10
CA TYR A 330 4.99 14.77 11.62
C TYR A 330 3.73 14.36 10.84
N TYR A 331 3.93 13.52 9.82
CA TYR A 331 2.85 12.83 9.10
C TYR A 331 3.15 11.33 9.06
N ALA A 332 2.24 10.50 9.58
CA ALA A 332 2.42 9.05 9.63
C ALA A 332 3.79 8.62 10.22
N GLY A 333 4.20 9.28 11.30
CA GLY A 333 5.47 9.07 11.98
C GLY A 333 6.71 9.68 11.32
N GLN A 334 6.58 10.28 10.14
CA GLN A 334 7.70 10.88 9.41
C GLN A 334 7.81 12.38 9.70
N PRO A 335 8.98 12.91 10.11
CA PRO A 335 9.18 14.35 10.31
C PRO A 335 8.97 15.11 9.00
N GLN A 336 8.29 16.25 9.07
CA GLN A 336 7.95 17.10 7.93
C GLN A 336 8.67 18.45 8.01
N SER A 337 8.79 19.12 6.86
CA SER A 337 9.38 20.46 6.79
C SER A 337 8.51 21.52 7.49
N VAL A 338 9.08 22.20 8.49
CA VAL A 338 8.46 23.32 9.23
C VAL A 338 8.01 24.42 8.30
N SER A 339 8.85 24.82 7.34
CA SER A 339 8.50 25.91 6.42
C SER A 339 7.44 25.49 5.39
N ALA A 340 7.45 24.23 4.95
CA ALA A 340 6.45 23.75 4.00
C ALA A 340 5.07 23.53 4.66
N GLU A 341 5.06 23.03 5.90
CA GLU A 341 3.83 22.73 6.64
C GLU A 341 3.21 23.95 7.31
N PHE A 342 3.92 25.08 7.40
CA PHE A 342 3.46 26.28 8.10
C PHE A 342 2.03 26.70 7.72
N GLU A 343 1.75 26.90 6.43
CA GLU A 343 0.42 27.35 5.98
C GLU A 343 -0.65 26.26 6.21
N SER A 344 -0.28 24.99 6.00
CA SER A 344 -1.18 23.84 6.12
C SER A 344 -1.66 23.59 7.56
N TRP A 345 -0.90 24.06 8.55
CA TRP A 345 -1.20 23.95 9.98
C TRP A 345 -1.80 25.22 10.60
N SER A 346 -1.89 26.32 9.84
CA SER A 346 -2.40 27.61 10.32
C SER A 346 -3.74 27.49 11.04
N GLY A 347 -4.73 26.89 10.38
CA GLY A 347 -6.07 26.72 10.93
C GLY A 347 -6.12 25.89 12.22
N TYR A 348 -5.20 24.97 12.45
CA TYR A 348 -5.11 24.25 13.72
C TYR A 348 -4.58 25.17 14.82
N PHE A 349 -3.36 25.71 14.66
CA PHE A 349 -2.75 26.53 15.71
C PHE A 349 -3.51 27.83 16.00
N GLU A 350 -4.17 28.43 15.01
CA GLU A 350 -4.99 29.64 15.22
C GLU A 350 -6.27 29.36 16.02
N ASN A 351 -6.81 28.14 15.95
CA ASN A 351 -7.95 27.70 16.75
C ASN A 351 -7.56 27.13 18.12
N HIS A 352 -6.26 26.96 18.39
CA HIS A 352 -5.71 26.46 19.65
C HIS A 352 -4.73 27.46 20.29
N PRO A 353 -5.19 28.65 20.71
CA PRO A 353 -4.32 29.70 21.26
C PRO A 353 -3.68 29.32 22.60
N GLU A 354 -4.16 28.28 23.28
CA GLU A 354 -3.56 27.71 24.48
C GLU A 354 -2.20 27.04 24.21
N ILE A 355 -1.93 26.67 22.96
CA ILE A 355 -0.69 26.04 22.54
C ILE A 355 0.33 27.13 22.25
N ALA A 356 1.12 27.51 23.25
CA ALA A 356 2.19 28.49 23.10
C ALA A 356 3.52 27.83 22.70
N ASP A 357 4.45 28.64 22.18
CA ASP A 357 5.85 28.27 21.96
C ASP A 357 6.12 27.03 21.06
N SER A 358 5.15 26.62 20.24
CA SER A 358 5.33 25.54 19.26
C SER A 358 6.23 25.95 18.08
N TRP A 359 6.69 24.96 17.30
CA TRP A 359 7.42 25.19 16.06
C TRP A 359 6.72 26.18 15.11
N TRP A 360 5.38 26.12 15.05
CA TRP A 360 4.57 26.97 14.18
C TRP A 360 4.62 28.43 14.61
N HIS A 361 4.52 28.71 15.91
CA HIS A 361 4.63 30.06 16.46
C HIS A 361 6.01 30.67 16.21
N ARG A 362 7.08 29.87 16.38
CA ARG A 362 8.45 30.29 16.07
C ARG A 362 8.62 30.60 14.58
N GLU A 363 8.06 29.77 13.69
CA GLU A 363 8.07 30.01 12.25
C GLU A 363 7.25 31.26 11.86
N LYS A 364 6.10 31.49 12.50
CA LYS A 364 5.27 32.72 12.31
C LYS A 364 6.07 33.97 12.68
N ALA A 365 6.69 33.98 13.86
CA ALA A 365 7.52 35.09 14.32
C ALA A 365 8.72 35.32 13.39
N ARG A 366 9.38 34.25 12.94
CA ARG A 366 10.49 34.33 11.98
C ARG A 366 10.07 34.95 10.65
N ARG A 367 8.94 34.53 10.08
CA ARG A 367 8.42 35.09 8.82
C ARG A 367 8.13 36.59 8.94
N ALA A 368 7.61 37.02 10.09
CA ALA A 368 7.41 38.44 10.39
C ALA A 368 8.74 39.22 10.49
N VAL A 369 9.80 38.63 11.05
CA VAL A 369 11.14 39.27 11.15
C VAL A 369 11.92 39.25 9.83
N ARG A 370 11.77 38.22 8.99
CA ARG A 370 12.42 38.19 7.65
C ARG A 370 11.91 39.33 6.76
N ALA A 371 10.68 39.78 6.95
CA ALA A 371 10.16 40.97 6.29
C ALA A 371 10.89 42.27 6.73
N SER A 372 11.66 42.25 7.82
CA SER A 372 12.34 43.42 8.39
C SER A 372 13.87 43.37 8.40
N VAL A 373 14.51 42.19 8.35
CA VAL A 373 15.99 42.05 8.37
C VAL A 373 16.46 40.94 7.42
N GLY A 374 17.25 41.31 6.41
CA GLY A 374 17.72 40.45 5.33
C GLY A 374 19.01 39.68 5.59
N ASN A 375 19.11 38.91 6.68
CA ASN A 375 20.24 37.97 6.82
C ASN A 375 19.97 36.71 5.98
N GLU A 376 20.76 36.48 4.94
CA GLU A 376 20.67 35.30 4.09
C GLU A 376 21.33 34.07 4.76
N PRO A 377 20.76 32.86 4.59
CA PRO A 377 21.40 31.61 4.99
C PRO A 377 22.82 31.48 4.41
N VAL A 378 23.74 30.93 5.21
CA VAL A 378 25.15 30.77 4.83
C VAL A 378 25.37 29.37 4.22
N PRO A 379 26.15 29.23 3.13
CA PRO A 379 26.47 27.91 2.58
C PRO A 379 27.21 27.01 3.57
N ILE A 380 26.79 25.75 3.69
CA ILE A 380 27.44 24.72 4.55
C ILE A 380 27.94 23.51 3.75
N GLY A 381 27.92 23.60 2.42
CA GLY A 381 28.46 22.61 1.49
C GLY A 381 27.44 22.15 0.44
N GLY A 382 27.88 22.01 -0.81
CA GLY A 382 27.01 21.58 -1.91
C GLY A 382 25.78 22.49 -2.08
N LEU A 383 24.59 21.88 -2.07
CA LEU A 383 23.30 22.57 -2.19
C LEU A 383 22.75 23.06 -0.85
N TYR A 384 23.46 22.82 0.26
CA TYR A 384 22.99 23.04 1.62
C TYR A 384 23.43 24.38 2.20
N TYR A 385 22.53 24.98 2.97
CA TYR A 385 22.70 26.26 3.67
C TYR A 385 22.27 26.13 5.13
N SER A 386 22.67 27.07 5.97
CA SER A 386 22.21 27.16 7.35
C SER A 386 21.90 28.59 7.78
N ASP A 387 20.87 28.72 8.61
CA ASP A 387 20.56 29.94 9.38
C ASP A 387 21.08 29.88 10.83
N GLY A 388 21.95 28.91 11.13
CA GLY A 388 22.50 28.67 12.46
C GLY A 388 21.71 27.69 13.33
N ARG A 389 20.49 27.30 12.94
CA ARG A 389 19.69 26.27 13.64
C ARG A 389 19.13 25.19 12.73
N ARG A 390 18.92 25.50 11.45
CA ARG A 390 18.31 24.60 10.47
C ARG A 390 19.25 24.35 9.30
N ILE A 391 18.96 23.27 8.58
CA ILE A 391 19.55 22.95 7.29
C ILE A 391 18.52 23.33 6.24
N LEU A 392 18.95 24.15 5.28
CA LEU A 392 18.10 24.74 4.28
C LEU A 392 18.62 24.39 2.89
N VAL A 393 17.70 24.31 1.94
CA VAL A 393 18.03 24.24 0.52
C VAL A 393 17.20 25.27 -0.23
N ARG A 394 17.73 25.72 -1.37
CA ARG A 394 16.99 26.57 -2.31
C ARG A 394 16.52 25.70 -3.47
N PRO A 395 15.20 25.46 -3.61
CA PRO A 395 14.68 24.68 -4.72
C PRO A 395 15.11 25.27 -6.06
N GLN A 396 15.39 24.40 -7.04
CA GLN A 396 15.80 24.81 -8.38
C GLN A 396 14.63 25.22 -9.29
N ARG A 397 13.38 25.20 -8.78
CA ARG A 397 12.18 25.55 -9.54
C ARG A 397 11.91 27.06 -9.46
N PRO A 398 11.72 27.78 -10.59
CA PRO A 398 11.54 29.25 -10.59
C PRO A 398 10.37 29.79 -9.76
N GLN A 399 9.34 28.96 -9.53
CA GLN A 399 8.14 29.32 -8.76
C GLN A 399 8.31 29.13 -7.24
N GLU A 400 9.40 28.50 -6.80
CA GLU A 400 9.66 28.10 -5.41
C GLU A 400 10.99 28.71 -4.93
N ALA A 401 11.19 30.02 -5.14
CA ALA A 401 12.42 30.72 -4.75
C ALA A 401 12.62 30.85 -3.22
N GLU A 402 11.71 30.29 -2.41
CA GLU A 402 11.80 30.29 -0.96
C GLU A 402 12.70 29.17 -0.43
N TRP A 403 13.39 29.44 0.67
CA TRP A 403 14.19 28.45 1.38
C TRP A 403 13.29 27.38 2.00
N VAL A 404 13.62 26.12 1.74
CA VAL A 404 12.95 24.97 2.35
C VAL A 404 13.82 24.43 3.49
N SER A 405 13.23 24.24 4.67
CA SER A 405 13.90 23.58 5.79
C SER A 405 13.85 22.06 5.66
N LEU A 406 14.99 21.41 5.87
CA LEU A 406 15.15 19.97 5.86
C LEU A 406 15.20 19.44 7.30
N ASP A 407 14.07 19.52 8.02
CA ASP A 407 14.00 19.23 9.47
C ASP A 407 14.22 17.76 9.87
N HIS A 408 14.41 16.90 8.87
CA HIS A 408 14.79 15.49 9.02
C HIS A 408 16.33 15.27 9.10
N PHE A 409 17.12 16.33 8.95
CA PHE A 409 18.56 16.30 9.21
C PHE A 409 18.84 16.89 10.60
N ASP A 410 19.74 16.25 11.36
CA ASP A 410 20.23 16.84 12.61
C ASP A 410 21.26 17.95 12.32
N HIS A 411 20.88 19.20 12.56
CA HIS A 411 21.71 20.38 12.28
C HIS A 411 23.08 20.34 12.96
N GLY A 412 23.14 19.98 14.25
CA GLY A 412 24.36 20.07 15.05
C GLY A 412 25.46 19.09 14.65
N SER A 413 25.10 17.98 14.00
CA SER A 413 26.05 16.95 13.53
C SER A 413 26.17 16.88 12.01
N PHE A 414 25.51 17.79 11.29
CA PHE A 414 25.44 17.71 9.84
C PHE A 414 26.76 18.05 9.16
N ARG A 415 27.07 17.26 8.14
CA ARG A 415 28.18 17.49 7.23
C ARG A 415 27.77 17.12 5.81
N HIS A 416 27.94 18.05 4.87
CA HIS A 416 27.83 17.74 3.44
C HIS A 416 28.90 16.73 3.02
N ILE A 417 28.53 15.74 2.19
CA ILE A 417 29.46 14.80 1.60
C ILE A 417 29.68 15.13 0.12
N VAL A 418 28.64 14.94 -0.69
CA VAL A 418 28.71 15.15 -2.14
C VAL A 418 27.30 15.26 -2.71
N ASP A 419 27.11 16.13 -3.71
CA ASP A 419 25.83 16.26 -4.41
C ASP A 419 24.67 16.52 -3.39
N VAL A 420 23.54 15.84 -3.55
CA VAL A 420 22.41 15.82 -2.60
C VAL A 420 22.67 15.02 -1.31
N PHE A 421 23.83 14.43 -1.09
CA PHE A 421 24.13 13.61 0.08
C PHE A 421 24.84 14.39 1.19
N GLY A 422 24.42 14.13 2.42
CA GLY A 422 25.09 14.58 3.63
C GLY A 422 25.07 13.48 4.69
N GLN A 423 25.75 13.71 5.80
CA GLN A 423 25.72 12.85 6.98
C GLN A 423 25.28 13.67 8.18
N ASP A 424 24.55 13.03 9.08
CA ASP A 424 24.34 13.49 10.44
C ASP A 424 24.63 12.37 11.45
N ARG A 425 24.34 12.59 12.73
CA ARG A 425 24.54 11.61 13.82
C ARG A 425 23.81 10.29 13.61
N HIS A 426 22.81 10.24 12.74
CA HIS A 426 22.03 9.06 12.42
C HIS A 426 22.52 8.33 11.16
N GLY A 427 23.50 8.90 10.45
CA GLY A 427 24.15 8.26 9.30
C GLY A 427 23.99 9.05 8.00
N LEU A 428 24.11 8.34 6.88
CA LEU A 428 24.00 8.96 5.55
C LEU A 428 22.55 9.38 5.26
N ARG A 429 22.37 10.59 4.76
CA ARG A 429 21.11 11.24 4.41
C ARG A 429 21.20 11.84 3.01
N TYR A 430 20.04 12.17 2.46
CA TYR A 430 19.89 12.88 1.21
C TYR A 430 18.54 13.58 1.18
N PHE A 431 18.41 14.60 0.33
CA PHE A 431 17.10 15.13 -0.07
C PHE A 431 16.84 14.83 -1.55
N LEU A 432 15.57 14.86 -1.94
CA LEU A 432 15.14 14.69 -3.33
C LEU A 432 14.78 16.06 -3.91
N PRO A 433 15.51 16.56 -4.93
CA PRO A 433 15.15 17.82 -5.57
C PRO A 433 13.73 17.80 -6.12
N GLY A 434 12.93 18.81 -5.80
CA GLY A 434 11.51 18.92 -6.09
C GLY A 434 10.57 18.15 -5.15
N LEU A 435 11.11 17.49 -4.12
CA LEU A 435 10.43 16.76 -3.05
C LEU A 435 11.04 17.06 -1.68
N GLU A 436 11.70 18.22 -1.53
CA GLU A 436 12.45 18.66 -0.35
C GLU A 436 11.59 18.69 0.94
N HIS A 437 10.27 18.87 0.78
CA HIS A 437 9.32 18.92 1.89
C HIS A 437 9.22 17.59 2.66
N TYR A 438 9.55 16.47 2.00
CA TYR A 438 9.41 15.14 2.57
C TYR A 438 10.71 14.70 3.24
N GLY A 439 10.61 14.28 4.50
CA GLY A 439 11.71 13.66 5.22
C GLY A 439 12.06 12.29 4.66
N MET A 440 13.36 12.04 4.47
CA MET A 440 13.89 10.73 4.11
C MET A 440 14.59 10.09 5.30
N GLU A 441 14.30 8.81 5.53
CA GLU A 441 14.99 7.99 6.53
C GLU A 441 16.50 7.86 6.22
N PRO A 442 17.35 7.67 7.25
CA PRO A 442 18.74 7.29 7.06
C PRO A 442 18.89 6.12 6.07
N ILE A 443 19.90 6.23 5.20
CA ILE A 443 20.21 5.14 4.26
C ILE A 443 20.78 3.97 5.06
N LYS A 444 19.99 2.88 5.14
CA LYS A 444 20.35 1.67 5.88
C LYS A 444 21.66 1.08 5.37
N LYS A 445 22.54 0.70 6.30
CA LYS A 445 23.86 0.08 6.06
C LYS A 445 24.83 0.94 5.24
N ALA A 446 24.53 2.23 5.04
CA ALA A 446 25.49 3.12 4.42
C ALA A 446 26.71 3.30 5.31
N ASP A 447 27.87 3.50 4.68
CA ASP A 447 29.11 3.91 5.31
C ASP A 447 29.51 5.31 4.83
N PRO A 448 29.03 6.39 5.49
CA PRO A 448 29.34 7.77 5.12
C PRO A 448 30.84 8.05 4.95
N ALA A 449 31.69 7.38 5.74
CA ALA A 449 33.13 7.60 5.75
C ALA A 449 33.83 7.18 4.45
N SER A 450 33.27 6.22 3.70
CA SER A 450 33.78 5.78 2.41
C SER A 450 32.87 6.15 1.24
N PHE A 451 31.83 6.97 1.49
CA PHE A 451 30.86 7.34 0.48
C PHE A 451 31.48 8.32 -0.53
N GLU A 452 31.46 7.95 -1.81
CA GLU A 452 32.02 8.73 -2.89
C GLU A 452 31.15 8.70 -4.14
N LYS A 453 31.22 9.79 -4.92
CA LYS A 453 30.64 9.86 -6.27
C LYS A 453 31.58 9.15 -7.23
N LEU A 454 31.03 8.31 -8.10
CA LEU A 454 31.78 7.60 -9.13
C LEU A 454 31.73 8.38 -10.44
N ASP A 455 30.63 8.24 -11.17
CA ASP A 455 30.37 8.92 -12.42
C ASP A 455 28.87 9.11 -12.62
N GLY A 456 28.49 10.26 -13.20
CA GLY A 456 27.10 10.64 -13.40
C GLY A 456 26.23 10.44 -12.14
N PRO A 457 25.11 9.69 -12.24
CA PRO A 457 24.18 9.42 -11.13
C PRO A 457 24.64 8.28 -10.18
N TRP A 458 25.87 7.78 -10.31
CA TRP A 458 26.39 6.66 -9.53
C TRP A 458 27.29 7.07 -8.38
N PHE A 459 27.07 6.44 -7.23
CA PHE A 459 27.86 6.60 -6.01
C PHE A 459 28.14 5.23 -5.41
N LYS A 460 29.13 5.13 -4.53
CA LYS A 460 29.37 3.91 -3.74
C LYS A 460 29.90 4.23 -2.36
N ASP A 461 29.81 3.25 -1.48
CA ASP A 461 30.62 3.14 -0.28
C ASP A 461 31.30 1.76 -0.22
N LYS A 462 31.94 1.41 0.89
CA LYS A 462 32.60 0.10 1.06
C LYS A 462 31.64 -1.10 1.16
N GLN A 463 30.33 -0.88 1.26
CA GLN A 463 29.31 -1.91 1.46
C GLN A 463 28.38 -2.10 0.25
N GLN A 464 28.03 -1.03 -0.46
CA GLN A 464 27.09 -1.05 -1.58
C GLN A 464 27.29 0.13 -2.55
N ALA A 465 26.58 0.07 -3.68
CA ALA A 465 26.48 1.19 -4.63
C ALA A 465 25.10 1.84 -4.56
N TYR A 466 25.01 3.03 -5.15
CA TYR A 466 23.82 3.85 -5.17
C TYR A 466 23.62 4.44 -6.56
N TYR A 467 22.36 4.55 -6.94
CA TYR A 467 21.95 5.25 -8.15
C TYR A 467 20.90 6.29 -7.78
N ILE A 468 21.15 7.55 -8.10
CA ILE A 468 20.16 8.62 -8.07
C ILE A 468 20.46 9.64 -9.15
N ASP A 469 19.51 9.83 -10.05
CA ASP A 469 19.54 10.95 -10.98
C ASP A 469 18.78 12.13 -10.37
N SER A 470 19.50 13.01 -9.67
CA SER A 470 18.95 14.22 -9.05
C SER A 470 18.39 15.22 -10.06
N THR A 471 18.68 15.02 -11.35
CA THR A 471 18.18 15.85 -12.45
C THR A 471 16.92 15.27 -13.11
N ALA A 472 16.41 14.13 -12.63
CA ALA A 472 15.13 13.59 -13.07
C ALA A 472 13.94 14.44 -12.56
N PRO A 473 12.76 14.39 -13.22
CA PRO A 473 11.54 15.02 -12.72
C PRO A 473 11.07 14.51 -11.36
N LEU A 474 11.24 13.21 -11.11
CA LEU A 474 10.93 12.53 -9.86
C LEU A 474 12.12 11.63 -9.52
N PRO A 475 13.16 12.17 -8.85
CA PRO A 475 14.33 11.40 -8.48
C PRO A 475 13.98 10.33 -7.43
N GLU A 476 14.59 9.16 -7.55
CA GLU A 476 14.47 8.07 -6.57
C GLU A 476 15.86 7.49 -6.32
N LEU A 477 16.18 7.22 -5.05
CA LEU A 477 17.42 6.57 -4.66
C LEU A 477 17.26 5.05 -4.76
N ALA A 478 18.07 4.41 -5.60
CA ALA A 478 18.22 2.97 -5.59
C ALA A 478 19.49 2.56 -4.83
N VAL A 479 19.32 1.75 -3.77
CA VAL A 479 20.42 1.09 -3.07
C VAL A 479 20.72 -0.25 -3.74
N VAL A 480 21.94 -0.41 -4.23
CA VAL A 480 22.32 -1.49 -5.15
C VAL A 480 23.31 -2.43 -4.48
N LYS A 481 22.89 -3.69 -4.28
CA LYS A 481 23.81 -4.75 -3.87
C LYS A 481 24.67 -5.18 -5.05
N ILE A 482 25.96 -4.88 -4.95
CA ILE A 482 26.96 -5.12 -5.99
C ILE A 482 27.98 -6.19 -5.57
N ASP A 483 28.68 -6.74 -6.55
CA ASP A 483 29.96 -7.40 -6.33
C ASP A 483 31.08 -6.34 -6.33
N MET A 484 31.64 -6.06 -5.15
CA MET A 484 32.58 -4.95 -4.97
C MET A 484 33.87 -5.04 -5.80
N ALA A 485 34.36 -6.27 -6.05
CA ALA A 485 35.61 -6.47 -6.76
C ALA A 485 35.49 -6.22 -8.26
N SER A 486 34.28 -6.36 -8.82
CA SER A 486 34.03 -6.30 -10.26
C SER A 486 33.08 -5.18 -10.67
N PHE A 487 32.62 -4.35 -9.72
CA PHE A 487 31.68 -3.27 -10.01
C PHE A 487 32.32 -2.16 -10.84
N GLU A 488 31.68 -1.83 -11.95
CA GLU A 488 32.15 -0.86 -12.93
C GLU A 488 30.97 -0.01 -13.42
N VAL A 489 31.12 1.31 -13.39
CA VAL A 489 30.17 2.23 -14.03
C VAL A 489 30.56 2.39 -15.49
N LEU A 490 29.61 2.11 -16.39
CA LEU A 490 29.82 2.21 -17.85
C LEU A 490 29.54 3.61 -18.39
N GLY A 491 28.85 4.43 -17.60
CA GLY A 491 28.43 5.79 -17.95
C GLY A 491 26.91 5.95 -17.97
N GLY A 492 26.42 7.14 -17.62
CA GLY A 492 24.99 7.43 -17.55
C GLY A 492 24.24 6.46 -16.61
N ALA A 493 23.17 5.87 -17.10
CA ALA A 493 22.31 4.97 -16.33
C ALA A 493 22.89 3.55 -16.13
N TYR A 494 24.06 3.23 -16.69
CA TYR A 494 24.55 1.85 -16.82
C TYR A 494 25.78 1.58 -15.94
N ALA A 495 25.71 0.45 -15.23
CA ALA A 495 26.82 -0.17 -14.53
C ALA A 495 26.78 -1.69 -14.72
N ARG A 496 27.86 -2.39 -14.38
CA ARG A 496 27.92 -3.86 -14.38
C ARG A 496 28.76 -4.37 -13.24
N ASP A 497 28.56 -5.64 -12.91
CA ASP A 497 29.46 -6.42 -12.07
C ASP A 497 29.47 -7.89 -12.54
N ALA A 498 30.18 -8.76 -11.82
CA ALA A 498 30.27 -10.20 -12.14
C ALA A 498 28.92 -10.93 -12.17
N LYS A 499 27.86 -10.34 -11.61
CA LYS A 499 26.49 -10.88 -11.60
C LYS A 499 25.61 -10.29 -12.70
N GLY A 500 26.15 -9.39 -13.53
CA GLY A 500 25.54 -8.89 -14.75
C GLY A 500 25.29 -7.39 -14.79
N LEU A 501 24.46 -6.96 -15.74
CA LEU A 501 24.18 -5.55 -16.01
C LEU A 501 23.21 -4.96 -14.97
N ILE A 502 23.47 -3.71 -14.56
CA ILE A 502 22.65 -2.92 -13.66
C ILE A 502 22.31 -1.61 -14.37
N VAL A 503 21.02 -1.28 -14.44
CA VAL A 503 20.56 -0.07 -15.12
C VAL A 503 19.56 0.65 -14.24
N GLU A 504 19.80 1.94 -13.99
CA GLU A 504 19.02 2.77 -13.06
C GLU A 504 18.93 2.12 -11.67
N GLY A 505 20.04 1.58 -11.17
CA GLY A 505 20.12 0.84 -9.91
C GLY A 505 19.45 -0.53 -9.89
N VAL A 506 18.83 -0.97 -10.99
CA VAL A 506 18.10 -2.25 -11.07
C VAL A 506 18.88 -3.26 -11.91
N ARG A 507 19.14 -4.43 -11.33
CA ARG A 507 19.78 -5.56 -12.03
C ARG A 507 18.87 -6.11 -13.13
N LYS A 508 19.37 -6.16 -14.36
CA LYS A 508 18.61 -6.65 -15.53
C LYS A 508 18.85 -8.15 -15.73
N ARG A 509 17.83 -8.84 -16.22
CA ARG A 509 17.85 -10.27 -16.61
C ARG A 509 17.72 -10.36 -18.13
N GLY A 510 18.29 -11.39 -18.75
CA GLY A 510 18.18 -11.61 -20.20
C GLY A 510 19.13 -10.76 -21.04
N ILE A 511 20.24 -10.30 -20.45
CA ILE A 511 21.40 -9.77 -21.19
C ILE A 511 22.51 -10.81 -21.04
N ASP A 512 22.68 -11.64 -22.06
CA ASP A 512 23.56 -12.82 -22.00
C ASP A 512 25.05 -12.44 -21.98
N ASN A 513 25.40 -11.26 -22.51
CA ASN A 513 26.77 -10.74 -22.49
C ASN A 513 26.84 -9.29 -21.97
N PRO A 514 26.78 -9.07 -20.65
CA PRO A 514 26.95 -7.75 -20.04
C PRO A 514 28.32 -7.11 -20.33
N ALA A 515 29.34 -7.91 -20.66
CA ALA A 515 30.67 -7.41 -20.97
C ALA A 515 30.72 -6.67 -22.33
N ALA A 516 29.82 -7.00 -23.25
CA ALA A 516 29.68 -6.34 -24.56
C ALA A 516 28.82 -5.07 -24.52
N VAL A 517 28.28 -4.70 -23.34
CA VAL A 517 27.47 -3.50 -23.20
C VAL A 517 28.38 -2.27 -23.07
N GLU A 518 28.13 -1.29 -23.91
CA GLU A 518 28.80 0.00 -23.92
C GLU A 518 27.77 1.12 -23.75
N SER A 519 27.99 2.03 -22.80
CA SER A 519 27.10 3.16 -22.61
C SER A 519 27.20 4.13 -23.79
N LEU A 520 26.07 4.62 -24.25
CA LEU A 520 26.00 5.73 -25.20
C LEU A 520 25.69 7.05 -24.50
N GLY A 521 25.64 7.06 -23.15
CA GLY A 521 25.24 8.20 -22.34
C GLY A 521 23.76 8.15 -21.94
N TYR A 522 23.44 8.83 -20.83
CA TYR A 522 22.09 8.89 -20.26
C TYR A 522 21.47 7.49 -20.12
N SER A 523 20.24 7.31 -20.61
CA SER A 523 19.50 6.05 -20.56
C SER A 523 19.76 5.09 -21.72
N PHE A 524 20.78 5.36 -22.57
CA PHE A 524 21.08 4.56 -23.76
C PHE A 524 22.40 3.79 -23.68
N ALA A 525 22.43 2.60 -24.28
CA ALA A 525 23.62 1.78 -24.45
C ALA A 525 23.54 0.97 -25.74
N ARG A 526 24.62 0.30 -26.10
CA ARG A 526 24.64 -0.69 -27.18
C ARG A 526 25.30 -1.99 -26.75
N MET A 527 24.92 -3.08 -27.39
CA MET A 527 25.53 -4.40 -27.26
C MET A 527 25.73 -4.96 -28.68
N GLY A 528 26.92 -4.77 -29.23
CA GLY A 528 27.13 -4.87 -30.68
C GLY A 528 26.25 -3.87 -31.43
N ASP A 529 25.50 -4.36 -32.43
CA ASP A 529 24.52 -3.57 -33.20
C ASP A 529 23.17 -3.41 -32.50
N THR A 530 22.95 -4.10 -31.38
CA THR A 530 21.70 -4.00 -30.63
C THR A 530 21.72 -2.77 -29.73
N LEU A 531 20.82 -1.83 -29.98
CA LEU A 531 20.62 -0.67 -29.09
C LEU A 531 19.77 -1.04 -27.88
N LEU A 532 20.11 -0.45 -26.75
CA LEU A 532 19.43 -0.62 -25.47
C LEU A 532 18.88 0.74 -25.00
N TYR A 533 17.63 0.74 -24.54
CA TYR A 533 17.03 1.87 -23.81
C TYR A 533 16.58 1.39 -22.43
N ARG A 534 17.12 1.99 -21.37
CA ARG A 534 16.91 1.57 -19.97
C ARG A 534 17.12 0.05 -19.74
N GLY A 535 18.11 -0.50 -20.43
CA GLY A 535 18.49 -1.91 -20.38
C GLY A 535 17.60 -2.87 -21.19
N LYS A 536 16.67 -2.36 -22.02
CA LYS A 536 15.84 -3.18 -22.91
C LYS A 536 16.32 -3.10 -24.36
N PRO A 537 16.49 -4.24 -25.06
CA PRO A 537 16.76 -4.25 -26.50
C PRO A 537 15.68 -3.55 -27.32
N ILE A 538 16.11 -2.68 -28.23
CA ILE A 538 15.24 -1.97 -29.17
C ILE A 538 15.10 -2.82 -30.43
N SER A 539 13.90 -3.34 -30.69
CA SER A 539 13.64 -4.24 -31.81
C SER A 539 13.49 -3.54 -33.17
N ARG A 540 13.18 -2.25 -33.18
CA ARG A 540 12.93 -1.46 -34.40
C ARG A 540 13.66 -0.11 -34.36
N PRO A 541 15.00 -0.09 -34.49
CA PRO A 541 15.77 1.15 -34.42
C PRO A 541 15.62 2.04 -35.68
N GLY A 542 14.95 1.56 -36.73
CA GLY A 542 14.77 2.30 -37.98
C GLY A 542 16.08 2.42 -38.75
N LYS A 543 16.38 3.63 -39.24
CA LYS A 543 17.60 3.94 -40.01
C LYS A 543 18.78 4.37 -39.13
N LEU A 544 18.59 4.42 -37.81
CA LEU A 544 19.61 4.88 -36.90
C LEU A 544 20.83 3.95 -36.92
N ASN A 545 22.02 4.54 -37.09
CA ASN A 545 23.30 3.84 -37.08
C ASN A 545 23.85 3.71 -35.65
N PRO A 546 23.88 2.49 -35.07
CA PRO A 546 24.36 2.29 -33.70
C PRO A 546 25.83 2.66 -33.49
N ALA A 547 26.67 2.57 -34.52
CA ALA A 547 28.12 2.80 -34.41
C ALA A 547 28.47 4.28 -34.19
N THR A 548 27.60 5.20 -34.62
CA THR A 548 27.80 6.66 -34.48
C THR A 548 26.80 7.30 -33.53
N ALA A 549 25.98 6.49 -32.86
CA ALA A 549 24.92 6.97 -32.00
C ALA A 549 25.47 7.47 -30.66
N ARG A 550 24.91 8.58 -30.16
CA ARG A 550 25.19 9.10 -28.81
C ARG A 550 23.90 9.59 -28.15
N GLY A 551 23.80 9.41 -26.84
CA GLY A 551 22.75 9.97 -26.02
C GLY A 551 22.99 11.46 -25.82
N VAL A 552 21.97 12.27 -26.04
CA VAL A 552 22.00 13.72 -25.79
C VAL A 552 21.04 14.15 -24.69
N ASN A 553 20.14 13.24 -24.30
CA ASN A 553 19.20 13.37 -23.19
C ASN A 553 18.73 11.96 -22.79
N ASP A 554 18.13 11.81 -21.60
CA ASP A 554 17.52 10.55 -21.16
C ASP A 554 16.51 9.97 -22.12
N GLN A 555 15.85 10.78 -22.94
CA GLN A 555 14.88 10.29 -23.91
C GLN A 555 15.38 10.32 -25.35
N LEU A 556 16.52 10.95 -25.64
CA LEU A 556 16.95 11.20 -27.02
C LEU A 556 18.35 10.64 -27.30
N LEU A 557 18.40 9.73 -28.28
CA LEU A 557 19.60 9.22 -28.92
C LEU A 557 19.65 9.75 -30.35
N ILE A 558 20.81 10.20 -30.82
CA ILE A 558 21.01 10.70 -32.18
C ILE A 558 22.29 10.11 -32.79
N ASP A 559 22.26 9.79 -34.08
CA ASP A 559 23.45 9.36 -34.83
C ASP A 559 24.07 10.50 -35.67
N ALA A 560 25.23 10.24 -36.27
CA ALA A 560 25.93 11.23 -37.10
C ALA A 560 25.15 11.68 -38.35
N ASN A 561 24.11 10.93 -38.77
CA ASN A 561 23.23 11.31 -39.89
C ASN A 561 22.00 12.12 -39.44
N GLY A 562 21.85 12.34 -38.14
CA GLY A 562 20.71 13.00 -37.50
C GLY A 562 19.49 12.10 -37.31
N GLU A 563 19.59 10.80 -37.59
CA GLU A 563 18.52 9.85 -37.28
C GLU A 563 18.42 9.68 -35.76
N MET A 564 17.20 9.52 -35.23
CA MET A 564 16.97 9.60 -33.78
C MET A 564 16.14 8.43 -33.22
N LEU A 565 16.36 8.13 -31.94
CA LEU A 565 15.40 7.42 -31.09
C LEU A 565 14.87 8.35 -30.01
N PHE A 566 13.56 8.34 -29.83
CA PHE A 566 12.86 8.99 -28.73
C PHE A 566 12.19 7.95 -27.84
N GLY A 567 12.66 7.78 -26.60
CA GLY A 567 12.15 6.75 -25.68
C GLY A 567 12.24 5.32 -26.24
N GLY A 568 13.23 5.05 -27.09
CA GLY A 568 13.40 3.78 -27.83
C GLY A 568 12.60 3.66 -29.13
N SER A 569 11.82 4.68 -29.51
CA SER A 569 11.06 4.70 -30.76
C SER A 569 11.75 5.54 -31.83
N TYR A 570 11.85 5.01 -33.05
CA TYR A 570 12.48 5.73 -34.16
C TYR A 570 11.77 7.05 -34.51
N ARG A 571 12.59 8.07 -34.81
CA ARG A 571 12.20 9.38 -35.33
C ARG A 571 13.13 9.75 -36.48
N LYS A 572 12.53 10.27 -37.55
CA LYS A 572 13.28 10.78 -38.72
C LYS A 572 14.06 12.02 -38.33
N LYS A 573 15.21 12.21 -38.96
CA LYS A 573 16.00 13.44 -38.83
C LYS A 573 15.19 14.70 -39.13
N ILE A 574 15.47 15.76 -38.37
CA ILE A 574 14.94 17.10 -38.62
C ILE A 574 15.82 17.77 -39.68
N PRO A 575 15.26 18.38 -40.74
CA PRO A 575 16.07 19.09 -41.73
C PRO A 575 16.95 20.17 -41.10
N GLY A 576 18.22 20.21 -41.48
CA GLY A 576 19.18 21.22 -41.01
C GLY A 576 19.80 21.00 -39.64
N ILE A 577 19.41 19.94 -38.90
CA ILE A 577 20.01 19.59 -37.61
C ILE A 577 21.49 19.26 -37.75
N ASP A 578 22.32 19.79 -36.85
CA ASP A 578 23.72 19.38 -36.70
C ASP A 578 23.86 18.41 -35.51
N PRO A 579 23.88 17.08 -35.76
CA PRO A 579 23.91 16.09 -34.70
C PRO A 579 25.23 16.06 -33.93
N ALA A 580 26.33 16.64 -34.46
CA ALA A 580 27.63 16.58 -33.80
C ALA A 580 27.69 17.51 -32.58
N ILE A 581 27.03 18.67 -32.68
CA ILE A 581 27.08 19.74 -31.66
C ILE A 581 25.75 19.95 -30.92
N LEU A 582 24.70 19.20 -31.28
CA LEU A 582 23.43 19.22 -30.56
C LEU A 582 23.63 18.92 -29.07
N HIS A 583 23.19 19.84 -28.21
CA HIS A 583 23.21 19.67 -26.76
C HIS A 583 22.01 20.35 -26.11
N PHE A 584 21.62 19.87 -24.93
CA PHE A 584 20.51 20.42 -24.17
C PHE A 584 20.96 21.62 -23.30
N LEU A 585 20.23 22.72 -23.37
CA LEU A 585 20.40 23.91 -22.53
C LEU A 585 19.79 23.70 -21.14
N ASN A 586 18.63 23.03 -21.09
CA ASN A 586 17.94 22.62 -19.87
C ASN A 586 17.22 21.29 -20.11
N ARG A 587 16.22 20.91 -19.29
CA ARG A 587 15.58 19.59 -19.43
C ARG A 587 14.82 19.40 -20.74
N VAL A 588 14.40 20.48 -21.39
CA VAL A 588 13.46 20.42 -22.52
C VAL A 588 13.84 21.29 -23.71
N PHE A 589 14.87 22.13 -23.63
CA PHE A 589 15.37 22.89 -24.77
C PHE A 589 16.79 22.46 -25.14
N ALA A 590 17.04 22.33 -26.44
CA ALA A 590 18.34 21.97 -27.00
C ALA A 590 18.71 22.93 -28.14
N VAL A 591 19.99 23.04 -28.43
CA VAL A 591 20.50 23.89 -29.51
C VAL A 591 21.58 23.17 -30.31
N ASP A 592 21.69 23.56 -31.57
CA ASP A 592 22.91 23.37 -32.37
C ASP A 592 23.47 24.75 -32.78
N ALA A 593 24.38 24.83 -33.76
CA ALA A 593 24.97 26.10 -34.19
C ALA A 593 23.96 27.08 -34.81
N ARG A 594 22.79 26.62 -35.25
CA ARG A 594 21.83 27.39 -36.06
C ARG A 594 20.42 27.40 -35.51
N HIS A 595 20.05 26.39 -34.73
CA HIS A 595 18.66 26.13 -34.40
C HIS A 595 18.45 25.91 -32.91
N VAL A 596 17.26 26.29 -32.46
CA VAL A 596 16.74 25.97 -31.14
C VAL A 596 15.65 24.91 -31.29
N TYR A 597 15.68 23.95 -30.38
CA TYR A 597 14.76 22.83 -30.35
C TYR A 597 14.07 22.74 -29.00
N ALA A 598 12.82 22.27 -29.00
CA ALA A 598 12.09 21.87 -27.80
C ALA A 598 11.79 20.38 -27.82
N MET A 599 11.95 19.73 -26.68
CA MET A 599 11.55 18.36 -26.45
C MET A 599 10.07 18.33 -26.06
N THR A 600 9.29 17.62 -26.86
CA THR A 600 7.84 17.44 -26.72
C THR A 600 7.54 15.99 -26.34
N ASP A 601 6.29 15.67 -26.03
CA ASP A 601 5.86 14.29 -25.75
C ASP A 601 6.05 13.36 -26.96
N THR A 602 6.18 13.93 -28.16
CA THR A 602 6.30 13.17 -29.41
C THR A 602 7.73 13.09 -29.95
N GLY A 603 8.65 13.90 -29.44
CA GLY A 603 10.02 13.99 -29.92
C GLY A 603 10.58 15.41 -29.89
N LEU A 604 11.72 15.59 -30.54
CA LEU A 604 12.37 16.89 -30.67
C LEU A 604 11.68 17.72 -31.77
N LEU A 605 11.38 18.98 -31.48
CA LEU A 605 10.69 19.93 -32.36
C LEU A 605 11.61 21.12 -32.63
N LEU A 606 11.79 21.49 -33.90
CA LEU A 606 12.46 22.74 -34.29
C LEU A 606 11.59 23.94 -33.92
N ILE A 607 12.18 24.93 -33.27
CA ILE A 607 11.56 26.23 -33.05
C ILE A 607 12.09 27.19 -34.12
N GLU A 608 11.21 27.58 -35.02
CA GLU A 608 11.54 28.52 -36.10
C GLU A 608 11.75 29.94 -35.55
N ASP A 609 12.55 30.73 -36.27
CA ASP A 609 12.80 32.16 -36.04
C ASP A 609 13.45 32.51 -34.69
N ILE A 610 14.32 31.63 -34.16
CA ILE A 610 15.12 31.91 -32.97
C ILE A 610 16.57 31.52 -33.24
N GLU A 611 17.49 32.47 -33.09
CA GLU A 611 18.91 32.21 -33.15
C GLU A 611 19.43 31.70 -31.78
N PRO A 612 20.28 30.65 -31.74
CA PRO A 612 20.81 30.13 -30.48
C PRO A 612 21.51 31.17 -29.59
N GLY A 613 22.11 32.21 -30.18
CA GLY A 613 22.81 33.28 -29.46
C GLY A 613 21.89 34.25 -28.70
N GLU A 614 20.59 34.24 -28.98
CA GLU A 614 19.60 35.11 -28.33
C GLU A 614 18.93 34.44 -27.10
N VAL A 615 19.32 33.20 -26.78
CA VAL A 615 18.65 32.38 -25.77
C VAL A 615 19.28 32.55 -24.39
N GLU A 616 18.46 32.92 -23.41
CA GLU A 616 18.79 32.90 -21.99
C GLU A 616 18.04 31.79 -21.25
N LEU A 617 18.66 31.18 -20.24
CA LEU A 617 18.01 30.17 -19.41
C LEU A 617 16.98 30.80 -18.47
N ALA A 618 15.74 30.28 -18.47
CA ALA A 618 14.67 30.72 -17.58
C ALA A 618 14.14 29.56 -16.72
N GLY A 619 15.05 28.72 -16.22
CA GLY A 619 14.76 27.55 -15.39
C GLY A 619 14.85 26.22 -16.15
N LEU A 620 14.37 25.15 -15.52
CA LEU A 620 14.52 23.78 -16.03
C LEU A 620 13.67 23.49 -17.27
N TYR A 621 12.53 24.17 -17.43
CA TYR A 621 11.53 23.91 -18.46
C TYR A 621 11.23 25.13 -19.35
N ALA A 622 12.04 26.19 -19.24
CA ALA A 622 11.83 27.43 -19.97
C ALA A 622 13.14 28.10 -20.40
N ILE A 623 13.04 28.84 -21.50
CA ILE A 623 14.07 29.75 -22.01
C ILE A 623 13.45 31.13 -22.26
N ARG A 624 14.29 32.16 -22.33
CA ARG A 624 13.90 33.54 -22.67
C ARG A 624 14.64 33.98 -23.93
N VAL A 625 13.93 34.70 -24.79
CA VAL A 625 14.45 35.31 -26.02
C VAL A 625 13.91 36.74 -26.09
N GLY A 626 14.77 37.71 -25.81
CA GLY A 626 14.35 39.10 -25.54
C GLY A 626 13.28 39.17 -24.45
N ASP A 627 12.16 39.83 -24.74
CA ASP A 627 11.02 39.93 -23.81
C ASP A 627 10.09 38.70 -23.83
N THR A 628 10.35 37.68 -24.66
CA THR A 628 9.46 36.51 -24.77
C THR A 628 10.02 35.34 -23.99
N GLN A 629 9.19 34.73 -23.13
CA GLN A 629 9.52 33.47 -22.45
C GLN A 629 8.85 32.30 -23.16
N LEU A 630 9.64 31.28 -23.50
CA LEU A 630 9.16 30.01 -24.04
C LEU A 630 9.20 28.96 -22.93
N HIS A 631 8.12 28.20 -22.75
CA HIS A 631 8.02 27.15 -21.74
C HIS A 631 7.40 25.89 -22.35
N VAL A 632 7.88 24.71 -21.96
CA VAL A 632 7.27 23.43 -22.33
C VAL A 632 6.40 22.92 -21.18
N SER A 633 5.09 22.82 -21.43
CA SER A 633 4.12 22.24 -20.49
C SER A 633 3.28 21.18 -21.18
N GLY A 634 3.19 19.97 -20.63
CA GLY A 634 2.42 18.87 -21.23
C GLY A 634 2.86 18.57 -22.67
N GLY A 635 4.18 18.58 -22.91
CA GLY A 635 4.77 18.34 -24.22
C GLY A 635 4.59 19.45 -25.25
N ILE A 636 3.96 20.58 -24.92
CA ILE A 636 3.68 21.66 -25.88
C ILE A 636 4.51 22.90 -25.55
N VAL A 637 5.12 23.49 -26.57
CA VAL A 637 5.83 24.77 -26.48
C VAL A 637 4.79 25.90 -26.39
N ARG A 638 4.85 26.70 -25.32
CA ARG A 638 4.01 27.87 -25.11
C ARG A 638 4.87 29.13 -25.08
N ARG A 639 4.40 30.19 -25.73
CA ARG A 639 4.97 31.53 -25.69
C ARG A 639 4.21 32.36 -24.66
N LEU A 640 4.92 32.81 -23.64
CA LEU A 640 4.44 33.77 -22.63
C LEU A 640 5.13 35.11 -22.93
N ARG A 641 4.34 36.12 -23.25
CA ARG A 641 4.82 37.51 -23.19
C ARG A 641 4.56 38.01 -21.77
N PRO A 642 5.44 38.83 -21.17
CA PRO A 642 5.10 39.51 -19.93
C PRO A 642 3.80 40.25 -20.17
N GLU A 643 2.79 39.94 -19.35
CA GLU A 643 1.63 40.82 -19.25
C GLU A 643 2.17 42.20 -18.88
N ASN A 644 1.75 43.22 -19.63
CA ASN A 644 1.96 44.60 -19.23
C ASN A 644 1.51 44.74 -17.77
N THR A 645 2.44 44.76 -16.83
CA THR A 645 2.22 45.38 -15.52
C THR A 645 2.12 46.88 -15.79
N SER A 646 0.95 47.29 -16.25
CA SER A 646 0.57 48.68 -16.47
C SER A 646 -0.78 48.91 -15.80
N GLY A 647 -0.75 49.56 -14.63
CA GLY A 647 -1.89 50.29 -14.06
C GLY A 647 -2.73 49.52 -13.05
#